data_AF-A0A3D9KYH1-F1
#
_entry.id   AF-A0A3D9KYH1-F1
#
_cell.length_a   1.000
_cell.length_b   1.000
_cell.length_c   1.000
_cell.angle_alpha   90.00
_cell.angle_beta   90.00
_cell.angle_gamma   90.00
#
_symmetry.space_group_name_H-M   'P 1'
#
loop_
_entity.id
_entity.type
_entity.pdbx_description
1 polymer ?
#
loop_
_entity_poly.entity_id
_entity_poly.type
_entity_poly.pdbx_seq_one_letter_code
_entity_poly.pdbx_strand_id
1 'polypeptide(L)'
;MNKTITAMMLLLGLLVSSTALAQDATLKHSYTFDDATATDVVGGAHARAHGGFFKEGKYVTTQEGQHLVLPAEQIAINTYKGLTLEAFIQTNKENDEISMLSFFGATQGWHGSDYIYQTVQHRKRSKSVISTNSPINQPWKTETTALCNELKDGKKHHVVTTFDNNALKLYIDGVLASTQTTDDHTHNRIENLSNASAYLAKGGYSYDKTWKGAFDAFNIYDGVLSAEQILEKAKNYLPNLDLAAVAKQVKTEDLFISRSGALEQPVTDKAVFFAELMPTETDGDRIFDQMLVFGDKQIESWDDVAAMLKLSFEADFLAVADGSKEAHNSSSRVAADMEHVYQCWIEVDVPANTYTVYAKNLRMSAPILIYEGARFRNNASSLTHWSLVSNRVNDELLMGTLAEVAQTGDYPEGYVASQELDFRIATDEIPDGAEVIDHPTHGAKFGSYELRKLVLTDSTTELYFHIRSRRRNWNIISSQKTIRVDGSDKTLQIKGSEGIDLDVRHHTASYGFNEYKLIFPAVPEDAEFIDYGQVGKPGEWYIANISLGRAKAAEKKGLAGHWHNAETGDWELSILDDQVIYACKLWSMDAVPTGKKGVLKLDNEGHTLELPYTLKKGILRLGKGKQTIELTKKAKYSKLPGVQNPTGFTEPIFKSDTAIFRGLLYGYTPQARNKTGTLYVNNYLIGRQESHLVDPNEDGYFEVKIPLTNPTTPFMRMNVGNARFVLSPGQESFMLADLTGMGNNKFMGANARLSTELSNPAFDIISYDYSMVHSDTEYMNAEEYKKYILDLKDQDLQELNALYQSGVMSDFTYEYKLAELHTKYTDEVLRFKYRKSFQSPENKAITSAPSYYQFIGNETLEGQTVFATGEFSGFINSLKFSPLLRKPSKGQHNLLTVLELFGSEISKEDLTLLTEEQRILTEEFRQAKINFNQTDGQALGGFYQANRELWKEASAENNSMPDILKYIQTHKKDLTSEEKEIIKKALEHYQSPEVQPVLDFYQKNESKLADIKTQYATEKRIRYLLNQADTRAKSALDLPHLNMKLVNDIMFSQDLLNLIVEELTPLPPHVLEYVCNRVSNPNIAAYISECNQHTLDKIEKNKSNTGFNVHNAPKSKADELLKEMLEPFAGKVMYLDFWATWCGPCRSAMKNQKPMKEQLLKEGKDVVFIYITNPTSPETAYNNMIADIKGEHYRLTQDQWNYLSDQYQINGIPHYMIVNKKGEIVDANAPRDPKTLLAKFEELITEE
;
A
#
# COMPACT_ATOMS: atom_id res chain seq x y z
N MET A 1 -41.22 4.70 -57.32
CA MET A 1 -41.14 3.41 -58.04
C MET A 1 -39.67 3.01 -58.17
N ASN A 2 -39.39 1.70 -58.18
CA ASN A 2 -38.25 1.02 -58.81
C ASN A 2 -36.85 1.67 -58.65
N LYS A 3 -35.90 1.15 -57.85
CA LYS A 3 -35.26 -0.18 -57.92
C LYS A 3 -34.95 -0.64 -59.36
N THR A 4 -33.65 -0.79 -59.68
CA THR A 4 -32.96 -1.99 -60.22
C THR A 4 -31.59 -1.55 -60.79
N ILE A 5 -30.66 -2.50 -61.02
CA ILE A 5 -29.29 -2.28 -61.53
C ILE A 5 -28.32 -1.65 -60.52
N THR A 6 -28.06 -2.40 -59.44
CA THR A 6 -26.84 -2.24 -58.61
C THR A 6 -26.33 -3.64 -58.23
N ALA A 7 -26.11 -4.48 -59.25
CA ALA A 7 -25.88 -5.92 -59.07
C ALA A 7 -25.09 -6.58 -60.22
N MET A 8 -24.22 -5.84 -60.93
CA MET A 8 -23.35 -6.41 -61.97
C MET A 8 -22.20 -5.47 -62.39
N MET A 9 -21.09 -5.45 -61.63
CA MET A 9 -19.74 -5.01 -62.05
C MET A 9 -18.74 -5.13 -60.87
N LEU A 10 -18.56 -6.36 -60.37
CA LEU A 10 -17.62 -6.65 -59.27
C LEU A 10 -16.86 -7.95 -59.59
N LEU A 11 -16.21 -7.96 -60.75
CA LEU A 11 -15.43 -9.07 -61.32
C LEU A 11 -14.47 -8.53 -62.40
N LEU A 12 -13.24 -9.07 -62.42
CA LEU A 12 -12.13 -8.76 -63.34
C LEU A 12 -11.57 -7.32 -63.31
N GLY A 13 -10.43 -7.18 -62.62
CA GLY A 13 -9.59 -5.97 -62.60
C GLY A 13 -8.21 -6.28 -62.00
N LEU A 14 -7.60 -7.42 -62.38
CA LEU A 14 -6.40 -7.99 -61.77
C LEU A 14 -5.47 -8.58 -62.84
N LEU A 15 -4.16 -8.56 -62.56
CA LEU A 15 -3.03 -9.03 -63.41
C LEU A 15 -2.74 -8.09 -64.62
N VAL A 16 -1.49 -7.87 -65.06
CA VAL A 16 -0.23 -8.61 -64.81
C VAL A 16 0.90 -7.70 -64.28
N SER A 17 1.67 -8.27 -63.35
CA SER A 17 2.88 -7.81 -62.64
C SER A 17 3.98 -7.05 -63.40
N SER A 18 4.76 -6.25 -62.65
CA SER A 18 6.22 -6.43 -62.59
C SER A 18 6.59 -7.26 -61.34
N THR A 19 7.62 -8.09 -61.41
CA THR A 19 7.85 -9.18 -60.44
C THR A 19 8.96 -8.88 -59.44
N ALA A 20 8.65 -8.97 -58.15
CA ALA A 20 9.56 -9.50 -57.14
C ALA A 20 9.17 -10.96 -56.87
N LEU A 21 10.15 -11.84 -56.66
CA LEU A 21 9.91 -13.26 -56.38
C LEU A 21 9.38 -13.41 -54.95
N ALA A 22 8.10 -13.75 -54.80
CA ALA A 22 7.60 -14.34 -53.58
C ALA A 22 8.36 -15.66 -53.35
N GLN A 23 9.05 -15.78 -52.22
CA GLN A 23 9.79 -16.98 -51.86
C GLN A 23 8.81 -17.95 -51.18
N ASP A 24 8.39 -19.00 -51.92
CA ASP A 24 7.39 -19.97 -51.46
C ASP A 24 7.77 -20.55 -50.07
N ALA A 25 6.97 -20.20 -49.07
CA ALA A 25 7.19 -20.64 -47.70
C ALA A 25 7.05 -22.16 -47.60
N THR A 26 8.16 -22.84 -47.34
CA THR A 26 8.24 -24.29 -47.36
C THR A 26 7.84 -24.84 -45.99
N LEU A 27 6.76 -25.61 -45.93
CA LEU A 27 6.36 -26.33 -44.72
C LEU A 27 7.48 -27.32 -44.33
N LYS A 28 8.05 -27.15 -43.13
CA LYS A 28 9.11 -28.01 -42.59
C LYS A 28 8.58 -29.02 -41.59
N HIS A 29 7.67 -28.58 -40.71
CA HIS A 29 7.13 -29.38 -39.63
C HIS A 29 5.63 -29.17 -39.51
N SER A 30 4.87 -30.24 -39.29
CA SER A 30 3.42 -30.21 -39.11
C SER A 30 2.98 -31.24 -38.08
N TYR A 31 2.28 -30.77 -37.04
CA TYR A 31 1.73 -31.59 -35.97
C TYR A 31 0.21 -31.49 -36.07
N THR A 32 -0.46 -32.53 -36.60
CA THR A 32 -1.92 -32.51 -36.83
C THR A 32 -2.72 -33.27 -35.79
N PHE A 33 -2.07 -34.09 -34.95
CA PHE A 33 -2.67 -34.83 -33.83
C PHE A 33 -3.79 -35.84 -34.19
N ASP A 34 -4.09 -36.04 -35.49
CA ASP A 34 -5.11 -36.96 -36.01
C ASP A 34 -4.91 -38.42 -35.55
N ASP A 35 -3.66 -38.86 -35.46
CA ASP A 35 -3.26 -40.21 -35.04
C ASP A 35 -3.22 -40.39 -33.51
N ALA A 36 -3.65 -39.37 -32.76
CA ALA A 36 -3.55 -39.25 -31.31
C ALA A 36 -2.12 -39.29 -30.75
N THR A 37 -1.14 -38.82 -31.54
CA THR A 37 0.25 -38.60 -31.12
C THR A 37 0.70 -37.17 -31.44
N ALA A 38 1.91 -36.77 -31.00
CA ALA A 38 2.57 -35.53 -31.41
C ALA A 38 3.64 -35.76 -32.51
N THR A 39 3.35 -36.67 -33.43
CA THR A 39 4.19 -36.95 -34.61
C THR A 39 4.21 -35.74 -35.54
N ASP A 40 5.41 -35.21 -35.80
CA ASP A 40 5.64 -34.35 -36.97
C ASP A 40 5.51 -35.19 -38.25
N VAL A 41 4.50 -34.90 -39.07
CA VAL A 41 4.17 -35.65 -40.29
C VAL A 41 4.92 -35.16 -41.53
N VAL A 42 5.80 -34.15 -41.40
CA VAL A 42 6.57 -33.57 -42.53
C VAL A 42 8.07 -33.69 -42.34
N GLY A 43 8.62 -33.20 -41.22
CA GLY A 43 10.07 -33.06 -41.01
C GLY A 43 10.71 -34.13 -40.11
N GLY A 44 9.92 -35.06 -39.57
CA GLY A 44 10.39 -36.07 -38.62
C GLY A 44 10.82 -35.55 -37.25
N ALA A 45 10.54 -34.28 -36.92
CA ALA A 45 10.85 -33.63 -35.65
C ALA A 45 9.80 -33.96 -34.58
N HIS A 46 9.53 -35.25 -34.35
CA HIS A 46 8.42 -35.70 -33.51
C HIS A 46 8.52 -35.14 -32.08
N ALA A 47 7.44 -34.53 -31.60
CA ALA A 47 7.38 -33.89 -30.30
C ALA A 47 7.01 -34.86 -29.18
N ARG A 48 7.43 -34.55 -27.96
CA ARG A 48 7.19 -35.35 -26.76
C ARG A 48 6.16 -34.69 -25.85
N ALA A 49 5.08 -35.39 -25.53
CA ALA A 49 4.12 -34.94 -24.54
C ALA A 49 4.68 -35.06 -23.10
N HIS A 50 4.54 -33.98 -22.34
CA HIS A 50 4.81 -33.86 -20.91
C HIS A 50 3.48 -33.48 -20.22
N GLY A 51 2.60 -34.48 -20.04
CA GLY A 51 1.22 -34.24 -19.63
C GLY A 51 0.31 -33.81 -20.79
N GLY A 52 -0.90 -33.36 -20.46
CA GLY A 52 -1.99 -33.19 -21.42
C GLY A 52 -2.53 -34.53 -21.93
N PHE A 53 -3.45 -34.49 -22.89
CA PHE A 53 -3.99 -35.69 -23.52
C PHE A 53 -4.40 -35.44 -24.98
N PHE A 54 -4.36 -36.50 -25.79
CA PHE A 54 -4.87 -36.45 -27.16
C PHE A 54 -6.35 -36.85 -27.20
N LYS A 55 -7.19 -36.07 -27.87
CA LYS A 55 -8.64 -36.33 -28.01
C LYS A 55 -9.18 -35.71 -29.29
N GLU A 56 -9.97 -36.48 -30.04
CA GLU A 56 -10.71 -35.98 -31.23
C GLU A 56 -9.83 -35.25 -32.26
N GLY A 57 -8.62 -35.76 -32.52
CA GLY A 57 -7.66 -35.15 -33.45
C GLY A 57 -6.97 -33.90 -32.91
N LYS A 58 -6.84 -33.76 -31.58
CA LYS A 58 -6.23 -32.60 -30.92
C LYS A 58 -5.29 -33.00 -29.79
N TYR A 59 -4.28 -32.16 -29.52
CA TYR A 59 -3.61 -32.15 -28.22
C TYR A 59 -4.29 -31.15 -27.28
N VAL A 60 -4.58 -31.56 -26.04
CA VAL A 60 -5.40 -30.79 -25.08
C VAL A 60 -4.67 -30.62 -23.75
N THR A 61 -4.68 -29.39 -23.22
CA THR A 61 -4.09 -28.98 -21.94
C THR A 61 -5.13 -28.38 -21.01
N THR A 62 -5.16 -28.84 -19.75
CA THR A 62 -6.16 -28.43 -18.75
C THR A 62 -5.59 -28.15 -17.36
N GLN A 63 -4.35 -28.54 -17.07
CA GLN A 63 -3.70 -28.37 -15.77
C GLN A 63 -2.28 -27.83 -15.93
N GLU A 64 -1.72 -27.31 -14.85
CA GLU A 64 -0.35 -26.79 -14.83
C GLU A 64 0.69 -27.89 -15.09
N GLY A 65 1.79 -27.53 -15.75
CA GLY A 65 2.85 -28.41 -16.21
C GLY A 65 2.56 -29.19 -17.51
N GLN A 66 1.37 -29.10 -18.11
CA GLN A 66 0.97 -29.90 -19.29
C GLN A 66 1.42 -29.26 -20.61
N HIS A 67 2.43 -29.82 -21.28
CA HIS A 67 3.01 -29.22 -22.49
C HIS A 67 3.57 -30.24 -23.49
N LEU A 68 3.83 -29.80 -24.72
CA LEU A 68 4.69 -30.53 -25.68
C LEU A 68 6.10 -29.95 -25.67
N VAL A 69 7.11 -30.82 -25.75
CA VAL A 69 8.51 -30.47 -26.00
C VAL A 69 8.87 -30.89 -27.41
N LEU A 70 9.27 -29.93 -28.24
CA LEU A 70 9.70 -30.12 -29.62
C LEU A 70 11.23 -30.27 -29.68
N PRO A 71 11.80 -31.08 -30.58
CA PRO A 71 13.25 -31.27 -30.67
C PRO A 71 13.91 -30.06 -31.38
N ALA A 72 14.14 -29.00 -30.61
CA ALA A 72 14.59 -27.70 -31.11
C ALA A 72 15.88 -27.74 -31.95
N GLU A 73 16.87 -28.57 -31.55
CA GLU A 73 18.11 -28.79 -32.32
C GLU A 73 17.86 -29.44 -33.70
N GLN A 74 16.81 -30.26 -33.84
CA GLN A 74 16.44 -30.91 -35.10
C GLN A 74 15.59 -29.98 -35.99
N ILE A 75 14.75 -29.13 -35.38
CA ILE A 75 13.99 -28.10 -36.10
C ILE A 75 14.92 -27.02 -36.64
N ALA A 76 15.99 -26.69 -35.89
CA ALA A 76 17.03 -25.74 -36.25
C ALA A 76 16.46 -24.40 -36.78
N ILE A 77 15.51 -23.82 -36.04
CA ILE A 77 14.69 -22.68 -36.46
C ILE A 77 15.53 -21.46 -36.88
N ASN A 78 16.71 -21.29 -36.29
CA ASN A 78 17.64 -20.22 -36.62
C ASN A 78 18.35 -20.36 -37.99
N THR A 79 18.13 -21.46 -38.72
CA THR A 79 18.68 -21.68 -40.07
C THR A 79 17.74 -21.24 -41.19
N TYR A 80 16.53 -20.79 -40.87
CA TYR A 80 15.47 -20.52 -41.84
C TYR A 80 15.64 -19.12 -42.46
N LYS A 81 15.20 -18.94 -43.70
CA LYS A 81 15.37 -17.68 -44.46
C LYS A 81 14.29 -16.63 -44.17
N GLY A 82 13.18 -17.12 -43.63
CA GLY A 82 12.06 -16.41 -43.06
C GLY A 82 11.31 -17.44 -42.20
N LEU A 83 10.38 -17.01 -41.37
CA LEU A 83 9.69 -17.90 -40.45
C LEU A 83 8.19 -17.65 -40.51
N THR A 84 7.41 -18.73 -40.59
CA THR A 84 6.00 -18.71 -40.22
C THR A 84 5.71 -19.74 -39.13
N LEU A 85 5.14 -19.29 -38.02
CA LEU A 85 4.54 -20.12 -36.97
C LEU A 85 3.03 -20.04 -37.09
N GLU A 86 2.38 -21.15 -37.43
CA GLU A 86 0.92 -21.22 -37.63
C GLU A 86 0.29 -22.18 -36.62
N ALA A 87 -0.70 -21.70 -35.87
CA ALA A 87 -1.44 -22.47 -34.88
C ALA A 87 -2.94 -22.47 -35.18
N PHE A 88 -3.53 -23.66 -35.25
CA PHE A 88 -4.97 -23.88 -35.30
C PHE A 88 -5.42 -24.34 -33.92
N ILE A 89 -6.17 -23.51 -33.22
CA ILE A 89 -6.39 -23.67 -31.77
C ILE A 89 -7.85 -23.53 -31.36
N GLN A 90 -8.12 -23.87 -30.11
CA GLN A 90 -9.34 -23.53 -29.37
C GLN A 90 -8.95 -23.08 -27.95
N THR A 91 -9.34 -21.87 -27.55
CA THR A 91 -8.99 -21.30 -26.23
C THR A 91 -9.87 -21.86 -25.10
N ASN A 92 -9.34 -21.92 -23.87
CA ASN A 92 -10.12 -22.20 -22.66
C ASN A 92 -10.23 -20.94 -21.77
N LYS A 93 -11.26 -20.87 -20.92
CA LYS A 93 -11.62 -19.73 -20.05
C LYS A 93 -10.72 -19.53 -18.81
N GLU A 94 -9.55 -20.18 -18.77
CA GLU A 94 -8.70 -20.27 -17.57
C GLU A 94 -7.24 -19.86 -17.83
N ASN A 95 -7.03 -18.91 -18.75
CA ASN A 95 -5.73 -18.31 -19.08
C ASN A 95 -5.70 -16.84 -18.61
N ASP A 96 -6.09 -16.60 -17.37
CA ASP A 96 -6.17 -15.27 -16.74
C ASP A 96 -4.80 -14.72 -16.29
N GLU A 97 -3.78 -15.57 -16.21
CA GLU A 97 -2.38 -15.24 -15.97
C GLU A 97 -1.52 -15.27 -17.24
N ILE A 98 -0.22 -14.96 -17.13
CA ILE A 98 0.72 -15.00 -18.26
C ILE A 98 0.95 -16.45 -18.70
N SER A 99 0.72 -16.73 -19.98
CA SER A 99 0.98 -18.03 -20.61
C SER A 99 1.49 -17.85 -22.05
N MET A 100 2.15 -18.88 -22.61
CA MET A 100 2.63 -18.90 -23.99
C MET A 100 2.05 -20.09 -24.76
N LEU A 101 1.57 -19.82 -25.98
CA LEU A 101 1.03 -20.80 -26.90
C LEU A 101 2.16 -21.63 -27.53
N SER A 102 3.19 -20.94 -28.02
CA SER A 102 4.42 -21.54 -28.54
C SER A 102 5.62 -20.71 -28.11
N PHE A 103 6.76 -21.35 -27.85
CA PHE A 103 8.02 -20.72 -27.48
C PHE A 103 9.19 -21.46 -28.15
N PHE A 104 10.10 -20.73 -28.77
CA PHE A 104 11.36 -21.24 -29.31
C PHE A 104 12.48 -20.33 -28.82
N GLY A 105 13.54 -20.86 -28.19
CA GLY A 105 14.64 -20.07 -27.64
C GLY A 105 15.42 -20.79 -26.55
N ALA A 106 15.94 -20.05 -25.58
CA ALA A 106 16.61 -20.56 -24.38
C ALA A 106 15.97 -20.03 -23.08
N THR A 107 16.44 -20.54 -21.94
CA THR A 107 16.11 -20.03 -20.59
C THR A 107 17.41 -19.76 -19.84
N GLN A 108 17.52 -18.58 -19.23
CA GLN A 108 18.62 -18.19 -18.35
C GLN A 108 18.05 -17.86 -16.97
N GLY A 109 18.41 -18.67 -15.96
CA GLY A 109 17.83 -18.56 -14.63
C GLY A 109 16.32 -18.76 -14.63
N TRP A 110 15.58 -17.68 -14.39
CA TRP A 110 14.11 -17.67 -14.33
C TRP A 110 13.42 -17.13 -15.60
N HIS A 111 14.17 -16.58 -16.57
CA HIS A 111 13.61 -15.91 -17.75
C HIS A 111 14.07 -16.54 -19.07
N GLY A 112 13.30 -16.31 -20.14
CA GLY A 112 13.73 -16.66 -21.49
C GLY A 112 14.98 -15.85 -21.91
N SER A 113 15.76 -16.38 -22.85
CA SER A 113 16.66 -15.59 -23.71
C SER A 113 16.55 -16.07 -25.16
N ASP A 114 16.94 -15.20 -26.10
CA ASP A 114 17.18 -15.54 -27.50
C ASP A 114 16.01 -16.29 -28.16
N TYR A 115 14.83 -15.69 -28.04
CA TYR A 115 13.55 -16.34 -28.25
C TYR A 115 12.63 -15.67 -29.28
N ILE A 116 11.71 -16.47 -29.82
CA ILE A 116 10.45 -16.05 -30.43
C ILE A 116 9.28 -16.81 -29.78
N TYR A 117 8.18 -16.12 -29.47
CA TYR A 117 6.98 -16.75 -28.90
C TYR A 117 5.67 -16.17 -29.42
N GLN A 118 4.63 -16.98 -29.28
CA GLN A 118 3.23 -16.61 -29.52
C GLN A 118 2.46 -16.70 -28.20
N THR A 119 1.59 -15.74 -27.93
CA THR A 119 0.57 -15.85 -26.88
C THR A 119 -0.75 -15.22 -27.30
N VAL A 120 -1.84 -15.89 -26.96
CA VAL A 120 -3.20 -15.40 -27.20
C VAL A 120 -3.79 -14.68 -25.98
N GLN A 121 -3.17 -14.82 -24.81
CA GLN A 121 -3.66 -14.19 -23.57
C GLN A 121 -2.49 -13.85 -22.65
N HIS A 122 -2.08 -12.58 -22.68
CA HIS A 122 -1.06 -12.00 -21.81
C HIS A 122 -1.54 -10.61 -21.40
N ARG A 123 -2.03 -10.46 -20.17
CA ARG A 123 -2.57 -9.19 -19.62
C ARG A 123 -3.65 -8.54 -20.53
N LYS A 124 -4.61 -9.33 -21.01
CA LYS A 124 -5.69 -8.93 -21.95
C LYS A 124 -5.24 -8.43 -23.33
N ARG A 125 -4.08 -8.88 -23.81
CA ARG A 125 -3.63 -8.72 -25.20
C ARG A 125 -3.12 -10.05 -25.75
N SER A 126 -3.20 -10.20 -27.06
CA SER A 126 -2.61 -11.31 -27.82
C SER A 126 -1.39 -10.78 -28.58
N LYS A 127 -0.24 -11.45 -28.52
CA LYS A 127 1.02 -10.95 -29.11
C LYS A 127 1.92 -12.04 -29.70
N SER A 128 2.64 -11.66 -30.76
CA SER A 128 3.86 -12.31 -31.25
C SER A 128 5.05 -11.49 -30.81
N VAL A 129 6.15 -12.13 -30.44
CA VAL A 129 7.31 -11.45 -29.86
C VAL A 129 8.62 -12.13 -30.26
N ILE A 130 9.65 -11.37 -30.62
CA ILE A 130 11.04 -11.84 -30.74
C ILE A 130 12.01 -10.96 -29.93
N SER A 131 12.99 -11.57 -29.26
CA SER A 131 14.12 -10.90 -28.60
C SER A 131 15.37 -11.78 -28.64
N THR A 132 16.43 -11.36 -29.35
CA THR A 132 17.68 -12.13 -29.50
C THR A 132 18.93 -11.26 -29.42
N ASN A 133 20.00 -11.74 -28.77
CA ASN A 133 21.24 -10.98 -28.52
C ASN A 133 21.01 -9.64 -27.78
N SER A 134 20.13 -9.65 -26.76
CA SER A 134 19.85 -8.45 -25.95
C SER A 134 21.13 -7.90 -25.30
N PRO A 135 21.48 -6.60 -25.50
CA PRO A 135 22.70 -5.99 -24.96
C PRO A 135 22.64 -5.72 -23.44
N ILE A 136 21.49 -5.95 -22.81
CA ILE A 136 21.25 -5.82 -21.38
C ILE A 136 20.60 -7.09 -20.82
N ASN A 137 20.83 -7.39 -19.54
CA ASN A 137 20.33 -8.62 -18.88
C ASN A 137 18.83 -8.55 -18.52
N GLN A 138 18.01 -8.04 -19.44
CA GLN A 138 16.57 -7.84 -19.34
C GLN A 138 15.95 -7.95 -20.76
N PRO A 139 15.89 -9.14 -21.38
CA PRO A 139 15.52 -9.30 -22.79
C PRO A 139 14.14 -8.71 -23.18
N TRP A 140 13.21 -8.64 -22.22
CA TRP A 140 11.92 -7.97 -22.38
C TRP A 140 12.00 -6.46 -22.65
N LYS A 141 13.16 -5.82 -22.48
CA LYS A 141 13.42 -4.43 -22.89
C LYS A 141 13.91 -4.28 -24.34
N THR A 142 14.10 -5.41 -25.05
CA THR A 142 14.44 -5.41 -26.47
C THR A 142 13.53 -6.35 -27.27
N GLU A 143 12.26 -6.46 -26.86
CA GLU A 143 11.23 -7.27 -27.52
C GLU A 143 10.61 -6.55 -28.73
N THR A 144 10.95 -6.97 -29.95
CA THR A 144 10.14 -6.62 -31.14
C THR A 144 8.80 -7.33 -31.00
N THR A 145 7.72 -6.57 -30.80
CA THR A 145 6.39 -7.08 -30.43
C THR A 145 5.30 -6.66 -31.41
N ALA A 146 4.58 -7.63 -31.99
CA ALA A 146 3.36 -7.40 -32.76
C ALA A 146 2.15 -7.87 -31.93
N LEU A 147 1.25 -6.95 -31.54
CA LEU A 147 0.14 -7.21 -30.61
C LEU A 147 -1.24 -6.81 -31.13
N CYS A 148 -2.30 -7.29 -30.49
CA CYS A 148 -3.68 -6.88 -30.69
C CYS A 148 -4.54 -7.11 -29.43
N ASN A 149 -5.83 -6.77 -29.50
CA ASN A 149 -6.80 -7.02 -28.44
C ASN A 149 -6.99 -8.53 -28.16
N GLU A 150 -7.54 -8.83 -26.99
CA GLU A 150 -7.84 -10.19 -26.51
C GLU A 150 -8.71 -11.01 -27.51
N LEU A 151 -8.37 -12.29 -27.67
CA LEU A 151 -9.20 -13.25 -28.41
C LEU A 151 -10.49 -13.59 -27.65
N LYS A 152 -11.47 -14.20 -28.33
CA LYS A 152 -12.78 -14.49 -27.70
C LYS A 152 -12.71 -15.85 -27.00
N ASP A 153 -12.56 -15.84 -25.68
CA ASP A 153 -12.53 -17.02 -24.81
C ASP A 153 -13.52 -18.14 -25.20
N GLY A 154 -13.02 -19.36 -25.28
CA GLY A 154 -13.81 -20.57 -25.59
C GLY A 154 -14.01 -20.84 -27.08
N LYS A 155 -13.43 -20.02 -27.98
CA LYS A 155 -13.60 -20.16 -29.44
C LYS A 155 -12.39 -20.79 -30.13
N LYS A 156 -12.64 -21.31 -31.33
CA LYS A 156 -11.60 -21.67 -32.30
C LYS A 156 -10.98 -20.40 -32.88
N HIS A 157 -9.66 -20.39 -33.02
CA HIS A 157 -8.90 -19.31 -33.65
C HIS A 157 -7.77 -19.87 -34.53
N HIS A 158 -7.41 -19.13 -35.58
CA HIS A 158 -6.24 -19.36 -36.42
C HIS A 158 -5.25 -18.23 -36.16
N VAL A 159 -4.08 -18.56 -35.62
CA VAL A 159 -3.07 -17.58 -35.16
C VAL A 159 -1.80 -17.82 -35.96
N VAL A 160 -1.36 -16.79 -36.69
CA VAL A 160 -0.15 -16.88 -37.53
C VAL A 160 0.81 -15.75 -37.21
N THR A 161 2.06 -16.11 -36.95
CA THR A 161 3.18 -15.17 -36.82
C THR A 161 4.08 -15.34 -38.02
N THR A 162 4.38 -14.26 -38.73
CA THR A 162 5.38 -14.26 -39.82
C THR A 162 6.53 -13.32 -39.48
N PHE A 163 7.76 -13.72 -39.81
CA PHE A 163 8.96 -12.92 -39.58
C PHE A 163 9.97 -13.10 -40.71
N ASP A 164 10.53 -11.99 -41.22
CA ASP A 164 11.44 -11.97 -42.39
C ASP A 164 12.78 -11.29 -42.11
N ASN A 165 13.20 -11.23 -40.83
CA ASN A 165 14.33 -10.44 -40.31
C ASN A 165 14.19 -8.91 -40.37
N ASN A 166 13.08 -8.37 -40.89
CA ASN A 166 12.81 -6.92 -40.91
C ASN A 166 11.47 -6.58 -40.25
N ALA A 167 10.44 -7.41 -40.46
CA ALA A 167 9.08 -7.17 -39.97
C ALA A 167 8.47 -8.43 -39.31
N LEU A 168 8.09 -8.30 -38.03
CA LEU A 168 7.28 -9.27 -37.31
C LEU A 168 5.80 -8.92 -37.49
N LYS A 169 4.97 -9.89 -37.89
CA LYS A 169 3.54 -9.68 -38.14
C LYS A 169 2.71 -10.71 -37.40
N LEU A 170 1.60 -10.26 -36.82
CA LEU A 170 0.59 -11.10 -36.18
C LEU A 170 -0.70 -11.07 -37.02
N TYR A 171 -1.16 -12.25 -37.45
CA TYR A 171 -2.46 -12.45 -38.06
C TYR A 171 -3.36 -13.26 -37.12
N ILE A 172 -4.61 -12.83 -37.02
CA ILE A 172 -5.68 -13.49 -36.25
C ILE A 172 -6.85 -13.76 -37.21
N ASP A 173 -7.28 -15.02 -37.28
CA ASP A 173 -8.43 -15.48 -38.08
C ASP A 173 -8.38 -14.97 -39.53
N GLY A 174 -7.19 -14.99 -40.14
CA GLY A 174 -6.96 -14.55 -41.52
C GLY A 174 -6.79 -13.05 -41.74
N VAL A 175 -6.91 -12.22 -40.70
CA VAL A 175 -6.76 -10.76 -40.76
C VAL A 175 -5.43 -10.35 -40.13
N LEU A 176 -4.68 -9.48 -40.80
CA LEU A 176 -3.49 -8.83 -40.23
C LEU A 176 -3.92 -7.96 -39.05
N ALA A 177 -3.43 -8.29 -37.87
CA ALA A 177 -3.73 -7.58 -36.63
C ALA A 177 -2.73 -6.45 -36.36
N SER A 178 -1.43 -6.72 -36.59
CA SER A 178 -0.35 -5.74 -36.48
C SER A 178 0.94 -6.18 -37.19
N THR A 179 1.74 -5.19 -37.58
CA THR A 179 3.13 -5.34 -38.03
C THR A 179 4.01 -4.49 -37.11
N GLN A 180 5.18 -4.99 -36.73
CA GLN A 180 6.23 -4.26 -36.02
C GLN A 180 7.56 -4.53 -36.71
N THR A 181 8.36 -3.49 -37.00
CA THR A 181 9.70 -3.69 -37.56
C THR A 181 10.75 -3.97 -36.48
N THR A 182 11.91 -4.45 -36.91
CA THR A 182 13.09 -4.66 -36.06
C THR A 182 13.97 -3.42 -35.93
N ASP A 183 13.56 -2.25 -36.43
CA ASP A 183 14.46 -1.09 -36.56
C ASP A 183 14.94 -0.55 -35.20
N ASP A 184 14.09 -0.58 -34.18
CA ASP A 184 14.45 -0.23 -32.80
C ASP A 184 15.44 -1.22 -32.16
N HIS A 185 15.44 -2.48 -32.64
CA HIS A 185 16.14 -3.62 -32.06
C HIS A 185 16.76 -4.52 -33.16
N THR A 186 17.62 -3.95 -34.00
CA THR A 186 18.16 -4.61 -35.22
C THR A 186 18.95 -5.91 -35.00
N HIS A 187 19.24 -6.26 -33.74
CA HIS A 187 19.80 -7.55 -33.32
C HIS A 187 18.75 -8.68 -33.27
N ASN A 188 17.45 -8.37 -33.30
CA ASN A 188 16.34 -9.33 -33.34
C ASN A 188 16.24 -10.00 -34.71
N ARG A 189 16.80 -11.21 -34.84
CA ARG A 189 16.99 -11.90 -36.12
C ARG A 189 16.87 -13.41 -35.96
N ILE A 190 16.39 -14.12 -36.98
CA ILE A 190 16.19 -15.57 -37.00
C ILE A 190 17.50 -16.29 -36.68
N GLU A 191 18.62 -15.90 -37.31
CA GLU A 191 19.94 -16.50 -37.09
C GLU A 191 20.48 -16.32 -35.66
N ASN A 192 19.90 -15.41 -34.88
CA ASN A 192 20.24 -15.16 -33.48
C ASN A 192 19.30 -15.89 -32.50
N LEU A 193 18.28 -16.61 -32.98
CA LEU A 193 17.43 -17.47 -32.14
C LEU A 193 18.23 -18.66 -31.60
N SER A 194 17.93 -19.05 -30.36
CA SER A 194 18.51 -20.24 -29.76
C SER A 194 17.70 -21.51 -30.08
N ASN A 195 18.39 -22.57 -30.49
CA ASN A 195 17.81 -23.91 -30.69
C ASN A 195 17.79 -24.74 -29.39
N ALA A 196 17.95 -24.13 -28.20
CA ALA A 196 18.08 -24.86 -26.93
C ALA A 196 16.75 -25.41 -26.38
N SER A 197 15.61 -24.85 -26.77
CA SER A 197 14.28 -25.28 -26.31
C SER A 197 13.19 -24.85 -27.30
N ALA A 198 12.21 -25.73 -27.49
CA ALA A 198 11.00 -25.47 -28.24
C ALA A 198 9.81 -26.12 -27.53
N TYR A 199 8.76 -25.36 -27.28
CA TYR A 199 7.60 -25.78 -26.51
C TYR A 199 6.29 -25.37 -27.17
N LEU A 200 5.25 -26.19 -26.99
CA LEU A 200 3.85 -25.78 -27.15
C LEU A 200 3.14 -25.88 -25.80
N ALA A 201 2.28 -24.90 -25.52
CA ALA A 201 1.58 -24.66 -24.25
C ALA A 201 2.43 -24.25 -23.04
N LYS A 202 3.71 -23.88 -23.22
CA LYS A 202 4.63 -23.50 -22.14
C LYS A 202 5.59 -22.39 -22.59
N GLY A 203 5.89 -21.45 -21.69
CA GLY A 203 6.84 -20.37 -21.92
C GLY A 203 8.29 -20.67 -21.56
N GLY A 204 9.17 -19.70 -21.83
CA GLY A 204 10.59 -19.75 -21.48
C GLY A 204 10.92 -19.27 -20.06
N TYR A 205 9.96 -18.72 -19.34
CA TYR A 205 10.11 -18.19 -17.98
C TYR A 205 9.58 -19.19 -16.94
N SER A 206 10.16 -19.24 -15.75
CA SER A 206 9.79 -20.19 -14.70
C SER A 206 8.47 -19.86 -13.97
N TYR A 207 7.89 -18.69 -14.22
CA TYR A 207 6.62 -18.23 -13.62
C TYR A 207 5.45 -18.21 -14.60
N ASP A 208 5.70 -18.41 -15.90
CA ASP A 208 4.63 -18.52 -16.90
C ASP A 208 3.78 -19.75 -16.62
N LYS A 209 2.46 -19.60 -16.70
CA LYS A 209 1.51 -20.71 -16.61
C LYS A 209 1.48 -21.52 -17.90
N THR A 210 1.15 -22.78 -17.75
CA THR A 210 0.73 -23.63 -18.87
C THR A 210 -0.47 -23.01 -19.57
N TRP A 211 -0.37 -22.80 -20.88
CA TRP A 211 -1.51 -22.38 -21.68
C TRP A 211 -2.53 -23.53 -21.77
N LYS A 212 -3.76 -23.27 -21.34
CA LYS A 212 -4.88 -24.23 -21.34
C LYS A 212 -5.74 -24.06 -22.58
N GLY A 213 -5.91 -25.13 -23.34
CA GLY A 213 -6.76 -25.13 -24.52
C GLY A 213 -6.60 -26.42 -25.31
N ALA A 214 -6.87 -26.34 -26.61
CA ALA A 214 -6.57 -27.42 -27.55
C ALA A 214 -5.85 -26.88 -28.78
N PHE A 215 -4.89 -27.66 -29.29
CA PHE A 215 -4.32 -27.50 -30.62
C PHE A 215 -5.01 -28.49 -31.54
N ASP A 216 -5.71 -27.96 -32.56
CA ASP A 216 -6.20 -28.74 -33.70
C ASP A 216 -5.06 -29.01 -34.69
N ALA A 217 -4.08 -28.11 -34.83
CA ALA A 217 -2.80 -28.35 -35.50
C ALA A 217 -1.76 -27.26 -35.18
N PHE A 218 -0.47 -27.56 -35.38
CA PHE A 218 0.63 -26.58 -35.37
C PHE A 218 1.61 -26.81 -36.52
N ASN A 219 1.99 -25.75 -37.24
CA ASN A 219 2.84 -25.81 -38.44
C ASN A 219 4.00 -24.81 -38.38
N ILE A 220 5.15 -25.20 -38.92
CA ILE A 220 6.37 -24.37 -39.01
C ILE A 220 6.84 -24.32 -40.47
N TYR A 221 7.05 -23.11 -41.00
CA TYR A 221 7.52 -22.87 -42.36
C TYR A 221 8.86 -22.11 -42.39
N ASP A 222 9.70 -22.47 -43.37
CA ASP A 222 10.89 -21.72 -43.81
C ASP A 222 10.47 -20.82 -44.97
N GLY A 223 10.35 -19.53 -44.66
CA GLY A 223 9.70 -18.50 -45.46
C GLY A 223 8.44 -17.93 -44.81
N VAL A 224 7.93 -16.84 -45.39
CA VAL A 224 6.74 -16.12 -44.93
C VAL A 224 5.55 -16.44 -45.83
N LEU A 225 4.46 -16.96 -45.24
CA LEU A 225 3.18 -17.12 -45.97
C LEU A 225 2.60 -15.75 -46.35
N SER A 226 1.97 -15.67 -47.53
CA SER A 226 1.27 -14.46 -47.97
C SER A 226 -0.04 -14.23 -47.21
N ALA A 227 -0.52 -12.99 -47.18
CA ALA A 227 -1.79 -12.65 -46.52
C ALA A 227 -2.98 -13.41 -47.14
N GLU A 228 -2.95 -13.65 -48.46
CA GLU A 228 -3.95 -14.43 -49.19
C GLU A 228 -3.92 -15.91 -48.76
N GLN A 229 -2.73 -16.51 -48.64
CA GLN A 229 -2.57 -17.89 -48.18
C GLN A 229 -3.07 -18.04 -46.74
N ILE A 230 -2.71 -17.11 -45.84
CA ILE A 230 -3.16 -17.08 -44.45
C ILE A 230 -4.69 -16.93 -44.38
N LEU A 231 -5.28 -16.05 -45.20
CA LEU A 231 -6.73 -15.84 -45.28
C LEU A 231 -7.50 -17.04 -45.86
N GLU A 232 -6.92 -17.76 -46.82
CA GLU A 232 -7.51 -19.01 -47.35
C GLU A 232 -7.52 -20.11 -46.27
N LYS A 233 -6.38 -20.31 -45.59
CA LYS A 233 -6.23 -21.22 -44.46
C LYS A 233 -7.21 -20.90 -43.32
N ALA A 234 -7.39 -19.62 -43.00
CA ALA A 234 -8.35 -19.16 -42.01
C ALA A 234 -9.80 -19.50 -42.38
N LYS A 235 -10.22 -19.25 -43.63
CA LYS A 235 -11.57 -19.58 -44.13
C LYS A 235 -11.84 -21.08 -44.13
N ASN A 236 -10.83 -21.90 -44.44
CA ASN A 236 -10.94 -23.36 -44.43
C ASN A 236 -11.09 -23.92 -43.00
N TYR A 237 -10.47 -23.28 -41.99
CA TYR A 237 -10.62 -23.65 -40.58
C TYR A 237 -11.89 -23.06 -39.92
N LEU A 238 -12.30 -21.86 -40.35
CA LEU A 238 -13.42 -21.08 -39.83
C LEU A 238 -14.45 -20.80 -40.94
N PRO A 239 -15.31 -21.75 -41.32
CA PRO A 239 -16.22 -21.60 -42.46
C PRO A 239 -17.31 -20.52 -42.31
N ASN A 240 -17.47 -19.92 -41.13
CA ASN A 240 -18.39 -18.81 -40.83
C ASN A 240 -17.63 -17.53 -40.42
N LEU A 241 -16.44 -17.30 -41.00
CA LEU A 241 -15.56 -16.18 -40.69
C LEU A 241 -16.12 -14.81 -41.15
N ASP A 242 -16.53 -13.99 -40.20
CA ASP A 242 -16.87 -12.58 -40.42
C ASP A 242 -15.61 -11.70 -40.34
N LEU A 243 -15.06 -11.35 -41.51
CA LEU A 243 -13.86 -10.52 -41.63
C LEU A 243 -14.06 -9.09 -41.12
N ALA A 244 -15.29 -8.55 -41.11
CA ALA A 244 -15.55 -7.21 -40.58
C ALA A 244 -15.57 -7.23 -39.03
N ALA A 245 -16.18 -8.26 -38.44
CA ALA A 245 -16.16 -8.45 -36.99
C ALA A 245 -14.76 -8.82 -36.46
N VAL A 246 -13.95 -9.57 -37.22
CA VAL A 246 -12.54 -9.82 -36.88
C VAL A 246 -11.73 -8.54 -37.06
N ALA A 247 -11.85 -7.81 -38.18
CA ALA A 247 -11.12 -6.55 -38.39
C ALA A 247 -11.45 -5.49 -37.33
N LYS A 248 -12.69 -5.43 -36.82
CA LYS A 248 -13.02 -4.58 -35.66
C LYS A 248 -12.49 -5.14 -34.34
N GLN A 249 -12.44 -6.46 -34.15
CA GLN A 249 -11.88 -7.05 -32.92
C GLN A 249 -10.37 -6.82 -32.81
N VAL A 250 -9.61 -6.99 -33.90
CA VAL A 250 -8.14 -6.98 -33.84
C VAL A 250 -7.53 -5.58 -33.83
N LYS A 251 -8.26 -4.57 -34.34
CA LYS A 251 -7.84 -3.17 -34.32
C LYS A 251 -7.94 -2.56 -32.93
N THR A 252 -6.94 -1.79 -32.54
CA THR A 252 -7.06 -0.74 -31.51
C THR A 252 -7.97 0.38 -32.03
N GLU A 253 -8.91 0.86 -31.22
CA GLU A 253 -9.81 1.96 -31.62
C GLU A 253 -9.20 3.33 -31.26
N ASP A 254 -9.07 4.21 -32.26
CA ASP A 254 -8.60 5.59 -32.11
C ASP A 254 -9.71 6.56 -31.65
N LEU A 255 -9.29 7.73 -31.14
CA LEU A 255 -10.15 8.73 -30.49
C LEU A 255 -11.00 9.56 -31.48
N PHE A 256 -12.16 10.05 -31.02
CA PHE A 256 -13.02 11.04 -31.69
C PHE A 256 -13.31 12.24 -30.76
N ILE A 257 -13.41 13.48 -31.31
CA ILE A 257 -13.69 14.74 -30.58
C ILE A 257 -14.66 15.64 -31.40
N SER A 258 -15.42 16.55 -30.74
CA SER A 258 -16.36 17.51 -31.37
C SER A 258 -16.28 18.94 -30.77
N ARG A 259 -16.90 19.98 -31.37
CA ARG A 259 -16.58 21.43 -31.19
C ARG A 259 -17.76 22.34 -30.71
N SER A 260 -17.52 23.33 -29.80
CA SER A 260 -18.39 24.52 -29.46
C SER A 260 -17.87 25.29 -28.19
N GLY A 261 -17.81 26.63 -27.97
CA GLY A 261 -17.90 27.91 -28.75
C GLY A 261 -16.70 28.89 -28.50
N ALA A 262 -16.54 30.00 -29.27
CA ALA A 262 -15.24 30.70 -29.53
C ALA A 262 -14.79 31.91 -28.66
N LEU A 263 -13.51 32.37 -28.79
CA LEU A 263 -12.98 33.68 -28.28
C LEU A 263 -11.62 34.16 -28.89
N GLU A 264 -11.47 35.49 -29.04
CA GLU A 264 -10.30 36.43 -29.18
C GLU A 264 -8.98 36.11 -29.96
N GLN A 265 -8.37 37.17 -30.53
CA GLN A 265 -7.21 37.16 -31.46
C GLN A 265 -5.85 37.60 -30.81
N PRO A 266 -4.68 37.19 -31.36
CA PRO A 266 -3.35 37.61 -30.89
C PRO A 266 -2.92 39.02 -31.35
N VAL A 267 -1.82 39.53 -30.77
CA VAL A 267 -1.27 40.88 -31.03
C VAL A 267 0.18 40.80 -31.55
N THR A 268 0.37 40.31 -32.78
CA THR A 268 1.68 40.26 -33.47
C THR A 268 1.54 40.42 -34.97
N ASP A 269 2.59 40.92 -35.63
CA ASP A 269 2.65 41.11 -37.10
C ASP A 269 3.01 39.82 -37.88
N LYS A 270 3.23 38.70 -37.19
CA LYS A 270 3.67 37.41 -37.75
C LYS A 270 2.55 36.38 -37.82
N ALA A 271 2.76 35.32 -38.60
CA ALA A 271 1.86 34.17 -38.63
C ALA A 271 1.86 33.46 -37.26
N VAL A 272 0.67 33.21 -36.70
CA VAL A 272 0.50 32.45 -35.45
C VAL A 272 -0.42 31.27 -35.70
N PHE A 273 0.04 30.07 -35.36
CA PHE A 273 -0.77 28.84 -35.33
C PHE A 273 -1.25 28.58 -33.91
N PHE A 274 -2.37 27.88 -33.79
CA PHE A 274 -2.94 27.44 -32.51
C PHE A 274 -3.12 25.92 -32.49
N ALA A 275 -2.79 25.29 -31.38
CA ALA A 275 -2.99 23.86 -31.17
C ALA A 275 -3.42 23.57 -29.72
N GLU A 276 -4.24 22.53 -29.55
CA GLU A 276 -4.57 21.99 -28.23
C GLU A 276 -4.01 20.57 -28.09
N LEU A 277 -3.26 20.34 -27.02
CA LEU A 277 -2.52 19.12 -26.78
C LEU A 277 -2.95 18.53 -25.44
N MET A 278 -3.24 17.23 -25.40
CA MET A 278 -3.37 16.50 -24.14
C MET A 278 -2.26 15.44 -24.08
N PRO A 279 -1.49 15.35 -22.98
CA PRO A 279 -0.53 14.26 -22.81
C PRO A 279 -1.26 12.93 -22.66
N THR A 280 -0.97 11.97 -23.54
CA THR A 280 -1.56 10.63 -23.51
C THR A 280 -0.50 9.56 -23.29
N GLU A 281 -0.46 8.98 -22.09
CA GLU A 281 0.40 7.82 -21.78
C GLU A 281 -0.12 6.58 -22.52
N THR A 282 0.56 6.18 -23.60
CA THR A 282 0.38 4.89 -24.27
C THR A 282 1.64 4.05 -24.10
N ASP A 283 1.45 2.82 -23.61
CA ASP A 283 2.44 1.74 -23.53
C ASP A 283 3.75 2.01 -22.74
N GLY A 284 3.84 3.14 -22.04
CA GLY A 284 4.80 3.36 -20.94
C GLY A 284 6.09 4.07 -21.33
N ASP A 285 6.28 4.35 -22.62
CA ASP A 285 7.29 5.32 -23.05
C ASP A 285 6.81 6.73 -22.69
N ARG A 286 7.65 7.49 -21.97
CA ARG A 286 7.27 8.82 -21.46
C ARG A 286 7.46 9.93 -22.50
N ILE A 287 7.43 9.63 -23.81
CA ILE A 287 7.69 10.60 -24.88
C ILE A 287 6.54 10.57 -25.89
N PHE A 288 5.75 11.63 -25.94
CA PHE A 288 4.66 11.80 -26.90
C PHE A 288 4.86 13.05 -27.76
N ASP A 289 5.17 12.85 -29.04
CA ASP A 289 5.37 13.93 -30.00
C ASP A 289 4.09 14.28 -30.76
N GLN A 290 3.82 15.58 -30.93
CA GLN A 290 2.94 16.09 -31.98
C GLN A 290 3.74 16.94 -32.96
N MET A 291 3.47 16.74 -34.24
CA MET A 291 4.25 17.29 -35.34
C MET A 291 3.32 18.06 -36.28
N LEU A 292 3.63 19.32 -36.59
CA LEU A 292 2.95 20.03 -37.67
C LEU A 292 3.88 20.03 -38.88
N VAL A 293 3.41 19.45 -39.97
CA VAL A 293 4.11 19.39 -41.26
C VAL A 293 3.54 20.45 -42.20
N PHE A 294 4.40 21.09 -42.99
CA PHE A 294 4.08 22.22 -43.86
C PHE A 294 4.60 21.97 -45.27
N GLY A 295 3.81 22.37 -46.27
CA GLY A 295 4.14 22.23 -47.68
C GLY A 295 3.79 23.48 -48.48
N ASP A 296 4.53 23.69 -49.57
CA ASP A 296 4.18 24.69 -50.60
C ASP A 296 3.03 24.22 -51.52
N LYS A 297 2.47 23.04 -51.23
CA LYS A 297 1.30 22.39 -51.82
C LYS A 297 0.65 21.46 -50.77
N GLN A 298 -0.52 20.92 -51.07
CA GLN A 298 -1.17 19.88 -50.27
C GLN A 298 -0.23 18.69 -49.97
N ILE A 299 -0.27 18.20 -48.73
CA ILE A 299 0.62 17.13 -48.23
C ILE A 299 -0.10 15.80 -48.40
N GLU A 300 0.39 14.97 -49.32
CA GLU A 300 -0.12 13.61 -49.58
C GLU A 300 0.93 12.55 -49.21
N SER A 301 2.19 12.95 -49.07
CA SER A 301 3.38 12.13 -48.81
C SER A 301 4.45 12.92 -48.04
N TRP A 302 5.49 12.23 -47.53
CA TRP A 302 6.63 12.90 -46.90
C TRP A 302 7.45 13.77 -47.86
N ASP A 303 7.45 13.47 -49.16
CA ASP A 303 8.14 14.26 -50.20
C ASP A 303 7.50 15.65 -50.41
N ASP A 304 6.30 15.88 -49.86
CA ASP A 304 5.58 17.16 -49.93
C ASP A 304 5.94 18.11 -48.77
N VAL A 305 6.69 17.62 -47.76
CA VAL A 305 6.96 18.33 -46.51
C VAL A 305 8.17 19.27 -46.64
N ALA A 306 7.89 20.52 -46.96
CA ALA A 306 8.86 21.61 -47.06
C ALA A 306 9.40 22.07 -45.67
N ALA A 307 8.58 22.05 -44.62
CA ALA A 307 9.01 22.36 -43.25
C ALA A 307 8.26 21.55 -42.20
N MET A 308 8.82 21.48 -40.98
CA MET A 308 8.32 20.63 -39.90
C MET A 308 8.57 21.27 -38.53
N LEU A 309 7.50 21.38 -37.73
CA LEU A 309 7.51 21.73 -36.31
C LEU A 309 7.37 20.45 -35.47
N LYS A 310 7.94 20.45 -34.26
CA LYS A 310 7.81 19.32 -33.33
C LYS A 310 7.67 19.80 -31.88
N LEU A 311 6.55 19.46 -31.28
CA LEU A 311 6.25 19.63 -29.85
C LEU A 311 6.26 18.25 -29.20
N SER A 312 6.67 18.15 -27.94
CA SER A 312 6.84 16.87 -27.25
C SER A 312 6.44 16.96 -25.78
N PHE A 313 5.80 15.91 -25.27
CA PHE A 313 5.68 15.67 -23.83
C PHE A 313 6.72 14.63 -23.43
N GLU A 314 7.81 15.06 -22.78
CA GLU A 314 8.88 14.21 -22.26
C GLU A 314 8.77 14.11 -20.73
N ALA A 315 8.53 12.92 -20.19
CA ALA A 315 8.68 12.58 -18.76
C ALA A 315 8.23 13.69 -17.80
N ASP A 316 6.95 14.08 -17.92
CA ASP A 316 6.29 15.10 -17.10
C ASP A 316 6.64 16.56 -17.46
N PHE A 317 7.12 16.82 -18.69
CA PHE A 317 7.40 18.16 -19.24
C PHE A 317 6.90 18.36 -20.68
N LEU A 318 6.36 19.54 -21.00
CA LEU A 318 6.18 20.04 -22.37
C LEU A 318 7.49 20.67 -22.86
N ALA A 319 7.93 20.25 -24.05
CA ALA A 319 9.18 20.64 -24.70
C ALA A 319 8.99 20.98 -26.19
N VAL A 320 9.92 21.77 -26.72
CA VAL A 320 9.98 22.19 -28.14
C VAL A 320 11.27 21.67 -28.75
N ALA A 321 11.19 21.04 -29.93
CA ALA A 321 12.37 20.52 -30.62
C ALA A 321 12.87 21.51 -31.69
N ASP A 322 14.08 22.03 -31.46
CA ASP A 322 14.83 22.82 -32.45
C ASP A 322 15.33 21.89 -33.56
N GLY A 323 14.74 21.99 -34.75
CA GLY A 323 15.01 21.11 -35.88
C GLY A 323 16.44 21.15 -36.42
N SER A 324 17.28 22.06 -35.91
CA SER A 324 18.72 22.10 -36.19
C SER A 324 19.57 21.16 -35.30
N LYS A 325 18.95 20.42 -34.38
CA LYS A 325 19.60 19.44 -33.49
C LYS A 325 18.81 18.12 -33.50
N GLU A 326 19.51 16.99 -33.41
CA GLU A 326 18.89 15.66 -33.29
C GLU A 326 18.36 15.36 -31.88
N ALA A 327 18.65 16.24 -30.90
CA ALA A 327 18.23 16.11 -29.51
C ALA A 327 17.33 17.28 -29.07
N HIS A 328 16.34 16.97 -28.21
CA HIS A 328 15.42 17.94 -27.62
C HIS A 328 16.18 18.94 -26.74
N ASN A 329 15.81 20.23 -26.75
CA ASN A 329 16.60 21.23 -26.05
C ASN A 329 16.25 21.26 -24.56
N SER A 330 17.15 20.71 -23.72
CA SER A 330 16.93 20.51 -22.28
C SER A 330 16.83 21.80 -21.47
N SER A 331 17.27 22.94 -22.00
CA SER A 331 17.13 24.26 -21.35
C SER A 331 15.72 24.85 -21.40
N SER A 332 14.74 24.11 -21.95
CA SER A 332 13.41 24.60 -22.28
C SER A 332 12.35 23.51 -22.15
N ARG A 333 12.24 23.02 -20.91
CA ARG A 333 11.20 22.09 -20.45
C ARG A 333 10.32 22.80 -19.44
N VAL A 334 9.01 22.79 -19.65
CA VAL A 334 8.01 23.31 -18.71
C VAL A 334 7.23 22.13 -18.14
N ALA A 335 7.09 22.03 -16.82
CA ALA A 335 6.37 20.92 -16.20
C ALA A 335 4.95 20.79 -16.77
N ALA A 336 4.63 19.57 -17.24
CA ALA A 336 3.34 19.22 -17.80
C ALA A 336 2.43 18.69 -16.70
N ASP A 337 1.29 19.36 -16.49
CA ASP A 337 0.18 18.83 -15.72
C ASP A 337 -0.47 17.71 -16.55
N MET A 338 -0.04 16.47 -16.32
CA MET A 338 -0.41 15.29 -17.12
C MET A 338 -1.92 14.94 -17.06
N GLU A 339 -2.71 15.65 -16.26
CA GLU A 339 -4.17 15.51 -16.19
C GLU A 339 -4.94 16.55 -17.03
N HIS A 340 -4.27 17.54 -17.64
CA HIS A 340 -4.93 18.71 -18.25
C HIS A 340 -4.51 19.00 -19.70
N VAL A 341 -5.44 19.62 -20.46
CA VAL A 341 -5.18 20.09 -21.83
C VAL A 341 -4.33 21.37 -21.81
N TYR A 342 -3.36 21.42 -22.73
CA TYR A 342 -2.49 22.56 -23.01
C TYR A 342 -2.92 23.26 -24.30
N GLN A 343 -3.17 24.56 -24.20
CA GLN A 343 -3.40 25.47 -25.31
C GLN A 343 -2.07 26.11 -25.70
N CYS A 344 -1.69 25.99 -26.97
CA CYS A 344 -0.39 26.40 -27.51
C CYS A 344 -0.55 27.42 -28.64
N TRP A 345 0.20 28.53 -28.58
CA TRP A 345 0.32 29.54 -29.63
C TRP A 345 1.73 29.45 -30.22
N ILE A 346 1.83 29.32 -31.53
CA ILE A 346 3.09 29.10 -32.24
C ILE A 346 3.29 30.25 -33.24
N GLU A 347 4.08 31.25 -32.85
CA GLU A 347 4.47 32.38 -33.71
C GLU A 347 5.60 31.94 -34.66
N VAL A 348 5.51 32.30 -35.94
CA VAL A 348 6.36 31.74 -37.00
C VAL A 348 6.96 32.81 -37.91
N ASP A 349 8.24 32.63 -38.24
CA ASP A 349 9.04 33.51 -39.10
C ASP A 349 9.68 32.69 -40.24
N VAL A 350 9.03 32.67 -41.40
CA VAL A 350 9.51 31.91 -42.58
C VAL A 350 10.84 32.46 -43.12
N PRO A 351 11.05 33.79 -43.28
CA PRO A 351 12.33 34.32 -43.74
C PRO A 351 13.52 33.99 -42.81
N ALA A 352 13.30 33.91 -41.50
CA ALA A 352 14.32 33.48 -40.53
C ALA A 352 14.44 31.95 -40.40
N ASN A 353 13.49 31.19 -40.95
CA ASN A 353 13.27 29.76 -40.74
C ASN A 353 13.16 29.38 -39.25
N THR A 354 12.39 30.15 -38.48
CA THR A 354 12.21 29.94 -37.04
C THR A 354 10.76 30.01 -36.56
N TYR A 355 10.53 29.50 -35.35
CA TYR A 355 9.26 29.54 -34.63
C TYR A 355 9.46 29.73 -33.11
N THR A 356 8.44 30.29 -32.46
CA THR A 356 8.39 30.61 -31.03
C THR A 356 7.08 30.06 -30.47
N VAL A 357 7.15 29.36 -29.34
CA VAL A 357 6.01 28.64 -28.74
C VAL A 357 5.68 29.21 -27.38
N TYR A 358 4.42 29.61 -27.19
CA TYR A 358 3.81 29.92 -25.90
C TYR A 358 2.77 28.87 -25.56
N ALA A 359 2.59 28.52 -24.29
CA ALA A 359 1.50 27.62 -23.88
C ALA A 359 0.89 27.99 -22.52
N LYS A 360 -0.36 27.55 -22.31
CA LYS A 360 -1.06 27.58 -21.02
C LYS A 360 -1.90 26.30 -20.86
N ASN A 361 -2.01 25.75 -19.66
CA ASN A 361 -3.11 24.85 -19.34
C ASN A 361 -4.28 25.63 -18.70
N LEU A 362 -5.44 25.00 -18.52
CA LEU A 362 -6.64 25.67 -17.99
C LEU A 362 -6.51 26.20 -16.55
N ARG A 363 -5.47 25.81 -15.80
CA ARG A 363 -5.16 26.33 -14.45
C ARG A 363 -4.28 27.59 -14.48
N MET A 364 -3.65 27.90 -15.61
CA MET A 364 -2.71 29.02 -15.78
C MET A 364 -3.44 30.30 -16.19
N SER A 365 -3.24 31.39 -15.45
CA SER A 365 -3.91 32.68 -15.69
C SER A 365 -3.42 33.46 -16.92
N ALA A 366 -2.35 33.01 -17.57
CA ALA A 366 -1.80 33.56 -18.81
C ALA A 366 -0.92 32.49 -19.50
N PRO A 367 -0.70 32.58 -20.82
CA PRO A 367 0.36 31.83 -21.50
C PRO A 367 1.75 32.23 -20.98
N ILE A 368 2.66 31.26 -21.00
CA ILE A 368 4.09 31.48 -20.77
C ILE A 368 4.88 31.05 -22.02
N LEU A 369 6.04 31.66 -22.22
CA LEU A 369 6.99 31.26 -23.26
C LEU A 369 7.57 29.87 -22.93
N ILE A 370 7.51 28.94 -23.88
CA ILE A 370 8.11 27.61 -23.79
C ILE A 370 9.46 27.60 -24.52
N TYR A 371 9.52 28.19 -25.72
CA TYR A 371 10.77 28.39 -26.46
C TYR A 371 10.66 29.55 -27.45
N GLU A 372 11.78 30.25 -27.70
CA GLU A 372 11.87 31.34 -28.68
C GLU A 372 12.89 30.98 -29.77
N GLY A 373 12.51 31.12 -31.04
CA GLY A 373 13.43 30.99 -32.18
C GLY A 373 13.93 29.56 -32.49
N ALA A 374 13.15 28.51 -32.20
CA ALA A 374 13.45 27.15 -32.66
C ALA A 374 13.47 27.12 -34.19
N ARG A 375 14.36 26.34 -34.80
CA ARG A 375 14.40 26.21 -36.26
C ARG A 375 13.46 25.11 -36.72
N PHE A 376 12.86 25.29 -37.90
CA PHE A 376 12.26 24.17 -38.62
C PHE A 376 13.34 23.14 -39.00
N ARG A 377 12.97 21.87 -39.11
CA ARG A 377 13.88 20.80 -39.56
C ARG A 377 14.30 20.95 -41.03
N ASN A 378 13.37 21.40 -41.87
CA ASN A 378 13.55 21.70 -43.29
C ASN A 378 13.12 23.15 -43.57
N ASN A 379 13.56 23.76 -44.68
CA ASN A 379 13.20 25.13 -45.05
C ASN A 379 11.97 25.17 -45.99
N ALA A 380 10.90 25.86 -45.59
CA ALA A 380 9.77 26.16 -46.48
C ALA A 380 9.90 27.52 -47.18
N SER A 381 9.27 27.67 -48.35
CA SER A 381 9.17 28.98 -49.03
C SER A 381 7.87 29.73 -48.72
N SER A 382 6.80 29.00 -48.33
CA SER A 382 5.52 29.50 -47.83
C SER A 382 4.95 28.58 -46.75
N LEU A 383 3.87 28.99 -46.09
CA LEU A 383 3.09 28.14 -45.16
C LEU A 383 1.63 28.08 -45.61
N THR A 384 1.43 27.79 -46.90
CA THR A 384 0.11 27.78 -47.54
C THR A 384 -0.70 26.52 -47.26
N HIS A 385 -0.03 25.40 -46.93
CA HIS A 385 -0.66 24.12 -46.63
C HIS A 385 0.06 23.46 -45.45
N TRP A 386 -0.71 22.82 -44.55
CA TRP A 386 -0.15 22.11 -43.40
C TRP A 386 -1.05 20.97 -42.92
N SER A 387 -0.53 20.09 -42.09
CA SER A 387 -1.27 18.99 -41.46
C SER A 387 -0.69 18.66 -40.08
N LEU A 388 -1.54 18.13 -39.18
CA LEU A 388 -1.16 17.71 -37.84
C LEU A 388 -0.96 16.19 -37.82
N VAL A 389 0.18 15.74 -37.31
CA VAL A 389 0.57 14.34 -37.23
C VAL A 389 0.90 13.98 -35.78
N SER A 390 0.36 12.86 -35.30
CA SER A 390 0.63 12.30 -33.96
C SER A 390 1.77 11.29 -34.01
N ASN A 391 2.35 10.93 -32.85
CA ASN A 391 3.67 10.32 -32.73
C ASN A 391 3.95 9.06 -33.61
N ARG A 392 5.23 8.92 -33.95
CA ARG A 392 5.88 7.91 -34.78
C ARG A 392 5.83 6.49 -34.19
N VAL A 393 5.68 5.49 -35.06
CA VAL A 393 6.75 4.54 -35.47
C VAL A 393 6.56 4.22 -36.97
N ASN A 394 7.57 3.70 -37.68
CA ASN A 394 7.53 3.12 -39.05
C ASN A 394 7.51 4.06 -40.29
N ASP A 395 7.71 5.38 -40.16
CA ASP A 395 7.80 6.35 -41.29
C ASP A 395 6.60 6.38 -42.29
N GLU A 396 5.50 5.66 -42.05
CA GLU A 396 4.24 5.84 -42.81
C GLU A 396 3.53 7.14 -42.42
N LEU A 397 2.94 7.83 -43.42
CA LEU A 397 2.24 9.10 -43.20
C LEU A 397 0.82 8.86 -42.65
N LEU A 398 0.72 8.60 -41.34
CA LEU A 398 -0.57 8.47 -40.64
C LEU A 398 -1.27 9.84 -40.52
N MET A 399 -2.04 10.16 -41.56
CA MET A 399 -2.86 11.38 -41.69
C MET A 399 -4.01 11.42 -40.67
N GLY A 400 -3.70 11.89 -39.45
CA GLY A 400 -4.70 12.27 -38.47
C GLY A 400 -5.57 13.44 -38.97
N THR A 401 -6.87 13.38 -38.70
CA THR A 401 -7.93 14.37 -39.00
C THR A 401 -7.52 15.58 -39.84
N LEU A 402 -7.78 15.51 -41.16
CA LEU A 402 -7.65 16.65 -42.08
C LEU A 402 -8.45 17.86 -41.57
N ALA A 403 -7.73 18.92 -41.22
CA ALA A 403 -8.26 20.26 -40.97
C ALA A 403 -7.51 21.25 -41.87
N GLU A 404 -7.97 21.35 -43.12
CA GLU A 404 -7.45 22.37 -44.05
C GLU A 404 -7.73 23.77 -43.49
N VAL A 405 -6.68 24.59 -43.35
CA VAL A 405 -6.77 25.99 -42.92
C VAL A 405 -6.08 26.85 -43.97
N ALA A 406 -6.88 27.59 -44.73
CA ALA A 406 -6.46 28.17 -46.01
C ALA A 406 -5.56 29.43 -45.90
N GLN A 407 -5.52 30.10 -44.75
CA GLN A 407 -4.66 31.27 -44.51
C GLN A 407 -4.16 31.34 -43.07
N THR A 408 -2.95 31.89 -42.89
CA THR A 408 -2.34 32.14 -41.58
C THR A 408 -3.10 33.21 -40.80
N GLY A 409 -3.77 32.83 -39.73
CA GLY A 409 -4.51 33.73 -38.83
C GLY A 409 -6.00 33.41 -38.70
N ASP A 410 -6.57 32.62 -39.62
CA ASP A 410 -7.94 32.13 -39.53
C ASP A 410 -7.98 30.75 -38.85
N TYR A 411 -9.04 30.50 -38.08
CA TYR A 411 -9.38 29.18 -37.58
C TYR A 411 -10.20 28.41 -38.64
N PRO A 412 -10.18 27.06 -38.66
CA PRO A 412 -11.13 26.30 -39.47
C PRO A 412 -12.57 26.66 -39.08
N GLU A 413 -13.46 26.85 -40.06
CA GLU A 413 -14.80 27.39 -39.79
C GLU A 413 -15.55 26.55 -38.73
N GLY A 414 -16.04 27.22 -37.68
CA GLY A 414 -16.66 26.58 -36.51
C GLY A 414 -15.70 25.90 -35.51
N TYR A 415 -14.38 26.14 -35.56
CA TYR A 415 -13.41 25.66 -34.55
C TYR A 415 -13.44 26.48 -33.25
N VAL A 416 -13.06 25.81 -32.15
CA VAL A 416 -13.13 26.29 -30.77
C VAL A 416 -12.01 25.66 -29.94
N ALA A 417 -11.42 26.45 -29.03
CA ALA A 417 -10.54 25.97 -27.99
C ALA A 417 -11.31 25.44 -26.75
N SER A 418 -10.84 24.32 -26.19
CA SER A 418 -11.45 23.62 -25.06
C SER A 418 -11.68 24.48 -23.80
N GLN A 419 -12.84 24.27 -23.20
CA GLN A 419 -13.06 24.39 -21.75
C GLN A 419 -13.41 22.98 -21.23
N GLU A 420 -13.85 22.81 -19.98
CA GLU A 420 -14.09 21.45 -19.44
C GLU A 420 -15.06 20.64 -20.33
N LEU A 421 -14.74 19.36 -20.52
CA LEU A 421 -15.52 18.45 -21.37
C LEU A 421 -16.96 18.32 -20.88
N ASP A 422 -17.91 18.83 -21.68
CA ASP A 422 -19.34 18.68 -21.41
C ASP A 422 -19.76 17.21 -21.34
N PHE A 423 -20.58 16.93 -20.33
CA PHE A 423 -21.15 15.64 -19.96
C PHE A 423 -21.95 15.00 -21.11
N ARG A 424 -21.70 13.72 -21.47
CA ARG A 424 -22.37 13.05 -22.61
C ARG A 424 -22.63 11.56 -22.41
N ILE A 425 -23.69 11.25 -21.68
CA ILE A 425 -24.44 9.98 -21.86
C ILE A 425 -25.25 10.08 -23.16
N ALA A 426 -25.48 8.97 -23.85
CA ALA A 426 -26.02 8.93 -25.21
C ALA A 426 -27.47 9.46 -25.40
N THR A 427 -28.19 9.75 -24.31
CA THR A 427 -29.54 10.31 -24.30
C THR A 427 -29.68 11.33 -23.17
N ASP A 428 -29.26 12.57 -23.42
CA ASP A 428 -29.43 13.70 -22.50
C ASP A 428 -30.73 14.50 -22.78
N GLU A 429 -31.75 13.83 -23.33
CA GLU A 429 -33.10 14.37 -23.49
C GLU A 429 -33.77 14.49 -22.10
N ILE A 430 -33.87 15.72 -21.61
CA ILE A 430 -34.56 16.05 -20.36
C ILE A 430 -36.08 15.98 -20.60
N PRO A 431 -36.87 15.24 -19.79
CA PRO A 431 -38.32 15.15 -19.97
C PRO A 431 -39.04 16.50 -19.87
N ASP A 432 -40.04 16.73 -20.72
CA ASP A 432 -40.89 17.92 -20.68
C ASP A 432 -41.51 18.11 -19.29
N GLY A 433 -41.28 19.28 -18.69
CA GLY A 433 -41.77 19.65 -17.36
C GLY A 433 -40.89 19.21 -16.17
N ALA A 434 -39.74 18.57 -16.41
CA ALA A 434 -38.83 18.19 -15.33
C ALA A 434 -38.18 19.38 -14.61
N GLU A 435 -38.02 19.27 -13.29
CA GLU A 435 -37.19 20.16 -12.48
C GLU A 435 -35.73 19.67 -12.55
N VAL A 436 -34.82 20.55 -12.99
CA VAL A 436 -33.40 20.22 -13.25
C VAL A 436 -32.51 21.01 -12.31
N ILE A 437 -31.57 20.32 -11.66
CA ILE A 437 -30.63 20.89 -10.71
C ILE A 437 -29.22 20.47 -11.10
N ASP A 438 -28.50 21.39 -11.73
CA ASP A 438 -27.08 21.23 -12.05
C ASP A 438 -26.21 21.49 -10.81
N HIS A 439 -25.20 20.65 -10.60
CA HIS A 439 -24.30 20.63 -9.45
C HIS A 439 -25.02 20.79 -8.09
N PRO A 440 -25.98 19.91 -7.76
CA PRO A 440 -26.79 20.02 -6.55
C PRO A 440 -25.92 20.03 -5.29
N THR A 441 -26.10 21.05 -4.44
CA THR A 441 -25.31 21.20 -3.21
C THR A 441 -25.56 20.03 -2.27
N HIS A 442 -24.51 19.45 -1.71
CA HIS A 442 -24.60 18.28 -0.84
C HIS A 442 -23.68 18.39 0.39
N GLY A 443 -23.97 17.59 1.41
CA GLY A 443 -23.11 17.39 2.58
C GLY A 443 -21.97 16.40 2.29
N ALA A 444 -21.64 15.58 3.28
CA ALA A 444 -20.51 14.64 3.21
C ALA A 444 -20.63 13.65 2.03
N LYS A 445 -19.53 13.52 1.28
CA LYS A 445 -19.37 12.64 0.13
C LYS A 445 -18.24 11.63 0.33
N PHE A 446 -18.45 10.40 -0.11
CA PHE A 446 -17.55 9.26 0.07
C PHE A 446 -17.19 8.62 -1.29
N GLY A 447 -15.89 8.56 -1.58
CA GLY A 447 -15.35 7.99 -2.82
C GLY A 447 -15.28 8.97 -4.00
N SER A 448 -14.72 8.52 -5.12
CA SER A 448 -14.40 9.33 -6.31
C SER A 448 -15.58 9.70 -7.21
N TYR A 449 -16.80 9.58 -6.69
CA TYR A 449 -18.04 9.91 -7.40
C TYR A 449 -18.31 11.41 -7.37
N GLU A 450 -18.94 11.93 -8.41
CA GLU A 450 -19.39 13.31 -8.49
C GLU A 450 -20.80 13.35 -9.08
N LEU A 451 -21.77 13.82 -8.30
CA LEU A 451 -23.13 14.07 -8.76
C LEU A 451 -23.13 15.39 -9.54
N ARG A 452 -23.21 15.30 -10.87
CA ARG A 452 -23.13 16.45 -11.78
C ARG A 452 -24.50 17.12 -11.99
N LYS A 453 -25.57 16.32 -12.08
CA LYS A 453 -26.92 16.78 -12.38
C LYS A 453 -27.95 15.89 -11.69
N LEU A 454 -29.07 16.49 -11.29
CA LEU A 454 -30.23 15.82 -10.73
C LEU A 454 -31.48 16.27 -11.50
N VAL A 455 -32.29 15.33 -11.96
CA VAL A 455 -33.53 15.59 -12.71
C VAL A 455 -34.71 14.97 -11.97
N LEU A 456 -35.77 15.75 -11.77
CA LEU A 456 -36.96 15.40 -11.01
C LEU A 456 -38.20 15.46 -11.91
N THR A 457 -39.02 14.41 -11.87
CA THR A 457 -40.33 14.35 -12.53
C THR A 457 -41.37 13.77 -11.56
N ASP A 458 -42.66 13.90 -11.90
CA ASP A 458 -43.79 13.25 -11.21
C ASP A 458 -43.65 11.72 -11.06
N SER A 459 -42.69 11.09 -11.78
CA SER A 459 -42.53 9.63 -11.84
C SER A 459 -41.12 9.12 -11.54
N THR A 460 -40.09 9.95 -11.70
CA THR A 460 -38.67 9.60 -11.58
C THR A 460 -37.86 10.63 -10.79
N THR A 461 -36.75 10.16 -10.24
CA THR A 461 -35.66 11.00 -9.73
C THR A 461 -34.36 10.42 -10.28
N GLU A 462 -33.60 11.21 -11.01
CA GLU A 462 -32.50 10.73 -11.85
C GLU A 462 -31.20 11.43 -11.45
N LEU A 463 -30.21 10.64 -11.01
CA LEU A 463 -28.94 11.12 -10.48
C LEU A 463 -27.83 10.81 -11.49
N TYR A 464 -27.21 11.86 -12.02
CA TYR A 464 -26.18 11.78 -13.06
C TYR A 464 -24.78 11.88 -12.43
N PHE A 465 -23.99 10.82 -12.57
CA PHE A 465 -22.68 10.67 -11.94
C PHE A 465 -21.54 10.72 -12.96
N HIS A 466 -20.46 11.40 -12.56
CA HIS A 466 -19.14 11.39 -13.18
C HIS A 466 -18.15 10.77 -12.18
N ILE A 467 -17.32 9.81 -12.59
CA ILE A 467 -16.23 9.25 -11.77
C ILE A 467 -14.92 9.53 -12.49
N ARG A 468 -14.01 10.30 -11.89
CA ARG A 468 -12.60 10.38 -12.32
C ARG A 468 -11.77 9.31 -11.59
N SER A 469 -10.86 8.64 -12.29
CA SER A 469 -9.96 7.64 -11.71
C SER A 469 -8.72 7.41 -12.57
N ARG A 470 -7.61 6.99 -11.94
CA ARG A 470 -6.44 6.44 -12.65
C ARG A 470 -6.88 5.35 -13.63
N ARG A 471 -6.22 5.31 -14.81
CA ARG A 471 -6.49 4.38 -15.91
C ARG A 471 -6.45 2.92 -15.44
N ARG A 472 -7.23 2.05 -16.08
CA ARG A 472 -7.42 0.60 -15.78
C ARG A 472 -8.07 0.25 -14.44
N ASN A 473 -8.18 1.17 -13.49
CA ASN A 473 -8.91 0.97 -12.24
C ASN A 473 -10.41 0.65 -12.52
N TRP A 474 -11.09 -0.04 -11.60
CA TRP A 474 -12.45 -0.55 -11.83
C TRP A 474 -13.44 -0.20 -10.72
N ASN A 475 -14.71 -0.07 -11.10
CA ASN A 475 -15.84 0.26 -10.24
C ASN A 475 -16.95 -0.80 -10.40
N ILE A 476 -17.79 -0.96 -9.37
CA ILE A 476 -19.04 -1.74 -9.42
C ILE A 476 -20.14 -0.89 -8.79
N ILE A 477 -21.20 -0.61 -9.54
CA ILE A 477 -22.39 0.09 -9.03
C ILE A 477 -23.42 -0.98 -8.68
N SER A 478 -23.67 -1.23 -7.40
CA SER A 478 -24.57 -2.32 -6.99
C SER A 478 -26.05 -1.94 -7.14
N SER A 479 -26.89 -2.90 -7.54
CA SER A 479 -28.36 -2.76 -7.54
C SER A 479 -28.94 -2.42 -6.16
N GLN A 480 -28.21 -2.74 -5.09
CA GLN A 480 -28.59 -2.49 -3.69
C GLN A 480 -28.40 -1.01 -3.26
N LYS A 481 -28.17 -0.11 -4.21
CA LYS A 481 -28.10 1.33 -3.99
C LYS A 481 -29.50 1.95 -4.05
N THR A 482 -29.69 3.01 -3.28
CA THR A 482 -30.99 3.56 -2.89
C THR A 482 -30.89 5.08 -2.69
N ILE A 483 -32.03 5.75 -2.77
CA ILE A 483 -32.22 7.09 -2.21
C ILE A 483 -32.93 6.97 -0.86
N ARG A 484 -32.56 7.79 0.13
CA ARG A 484 -33.35 8.04 1.33
C ARG A 484 -33.87 9.48 1.29
N VAL A 485 -35.13 9.69 1.70
CA VAL A 485 -35.72 11.02 1.85
C VAL A 485 -35.51 11.51 3.28
N ASP A 486 -35.16 12.79 3.46
CA ASP A 486 -34.95 13.36 4.79
C ASP A 486 -36.20 13.21 5.69
N GLY A 487 -35.96 13.12 7.01
CA GLY A 487 -37.00 12.83 8.00
C GLY A 487 -37.64 11.44 7.90
N SER A 488 -37.16 10.54 7.02
CA SER A 488 -37.81 9.26 6.74
C SER A 488 -36.88 8.04 6.75
N ASP A 489 -37.35 6.95 7.35
CA ASP A 489 -36.74 5.60 7.21
C ASP A 489 -37.04 4.95 5.85
N LYS A 490 -37.91 5.57 5.02
CA LYS A 490 -38.25 5.04 3.69
C LYS A 490 -37.10 5.24 2.71
N THR A 491 -36.80 4.17 1.97
CA THR A 491 -35.80 4.19 0.89
C THR A 491 -36.43 3.83 -0.46
N LEU A 492 -35.95 4.50 -1.50
CA LEU A 492 -36.36 4.34 -2.88
C LEU A 492 -35.27 3.53 -3.60
N GLN A 493 -35.63 2.39 -4.19
CA GLN A 493 -34.71 1.49 -4.87
C GLN A 493 -34.43 1.96 -6.31
N ILE A 494 -33.31 1.54 -6.93
CA ILE A 494 -33.06 1.78 -8.36
C ILE A 494 -34.17 1.12 -9.21
N LYS A 495 -34.73 1.88 -10.16
CA LYS A 495 -35.57 1.39 -11.28
C LYS A 495 -34.76 0.99 -12.51
N GLY A 496 -33.63 1.66 -12.77
CA GLY A 496 -32.75 1.39 -13.91
C GLY A 496 -31.49 2.26 -13.93
N SER A 497 -30.62 2.01 -14.90
CA SER A 497 -29.38 2.77 -15.12
C SER A 497 -29.09 2.94 -16.62
N GLU A 498 -28.41 4.03 -16.98
CA GLU A 498 -27.87 4.27 -18.34
C GLU A 498 -26.39 4.62 -18.23
N GLY A 499 -25.59 4.20 -19.23
CA GLY A 499 -24.13 4.34 -19.22
C GLY A 499 -23.38 3.31 -18.36
N ILE A 500 -24.06 2.54 -17.50
CA ILE A 500 -23.45 1.48 -16.69
C ILE A 500 -24.42 0.33 -16.36
N ASP A 501 -23.90 -0.90 -16.36
CA ASP A 501 -24.63 -2.10 -15.88
C ASP A 501 -24.47 -2.27 -14.37
N LEU A 502 -25.54 -2.62 -13.66
CA LEU A 502 -25.51 -2.84 -12.21
C LEU A 502 -24.87 -4.18 -11.83
N ASP A 503 -24.19 -4.20 -10.69
CA ASP A 503 -23.42 -5.33 -10.12
C ASP A 503 -22.31 -5.92 -11.04
N VAL A 504 -22.01 -5.28 -12.17
CA VAL A 504 -20.93 -5.62 -13.11
C VAL A 504 -19.66 -4.79 -12.83
N ARG A 505 -18.48 -5.36 -13.12
CA ARG A 505 -17.18 -4.67 -13.02
C ARG A 505 -16.90 -3.84 -14.27
N HIS A 506 -16.98 -2.52 -14.13
CA HIS A 506 -16.65 -1.56 -15.18
C HIS A 506 -15.25 -0.99 -14.96
N HIS A 507 -14.37 -1.15 -15.94
CA HIS A 507 -13.08 -0.45 -15.93
C HIS A 507 -13.27 1.03 -16.31
N THR A 508 -12.35 1.89 -15.86
CA THR A 508 -12.32 3.30 -16.23
C THR A 508 -11.86 3.44 -17.68
N ALA A 509 -12.57 4.25 -18.49
CA ALA A 509 -12.23 4.47 -19.90
C ALA A 509 -10.81 5.06 -20.12
N SER A 510 -10.31 5.01 -21.35
CA SER A 510 -8.99 5.55 -21.76
C SER A 510 -8.79 7.02 -21.37
N TYR A 511 -9.87 7.81 -21.40
CA TYR A 511 -9.91 9.23 -21.03
C TYR A 511 -9.82 9.49 -19.51
N GLY A 512 -9.81 8.45 -18.64
CA GLY A 512 -9.64 8.59 -17.19
C GLY A 512 -10.92 8.87 -16.39
N PHE A 513 -12.10 8.74 -17.00
CA PHE A 513 -13.39 8.88 -16.31
C PHE A 513 -14.47 7.96 -16.89
N ASN A 514 -15.53 7.73 -16.10
CA ASN A 514 -16.78 7.07 -16.51
C ASN A 514 -17.98 7.97 -16.16
N GLU A 515 -19.02 7.99 -17.00
CA GLU A 515 -20.27 8.72 -16.77
C GLU A 515 -21.48 7.79 -16.85
N TYR A 516 -22.44 7.95 -15.94
CA TYR A 516 -23.66 7.13 -15.91
C TYR A 516 -24.79 7.84 -15.14
N LYS A 517 -26.04 7.45 -15.37
CA LYS A 517 -27.19 7.92 -14.59
C LYS A 517 -27.91 6.76 -13.90
N LEU A 518 -28.45 7.02 -12.71
CA LEU A 518 -29.28 6.10 -11.94
C LEU A 518 -30.69 6.65 -11.79
N ILE A 519 -31.68 5.84 -12.13
CA ILE A 519 -33.10 6.21 -12.17
C ILE A 519 -33.81 5.60 -10.96
N PHE A 520 -34.50 6.43 -10.19
CA PHE A 520 -35.26 6.05 -8.99
C PHE A 520 -36.75 6.41 -9.15
N PRO A 521 -37.65 5.94 -8.26
CA PRO A 521 -38.96 6.55 -8.04
C PRO A 521 -38.86 8.05 -7.75
N ALA A 522 -39.89 8.81 -8.09
CA ALA A 522 -40.02 10.21 -7.68
C ALA A 522 -39.93 10.35 -6.14
N VAL A 523 -39.20 11.38 -5.70
CA VAL A 523 -39.21 11.87 -4.32
C VAL A 523 -40.48 12.68 -4.04
N PRO A 524 -40.91 12.80 -2.77
CA PRO A 524 -42.05 13.65 -2.40
C PRO A 524 -41.87 15.12 -2.79
N GLU A 525 -42.98 15.85 -3.00
CA GLU A 525 -42.96 17.30 -3.28
C GLU A 525 -42.42 18.11 -2.10
N ASP A 526 -42.72 17.68 -0.87
CA ASP A 526 -42.31 18.30 0.40
C ASP A 526 -40.88 17.93 0.84
N ALA A 527 -40.17 17.10 0.08
CA ALA A 527 -38.76 16.80 0.35
C ALA A 527 -37.86 17.98 -0.05
N GLU A 528 -37.05 18.48 0.90
CA GLU A 528 -35.98 19.46 0.64
C GLU A 528 -34.62 18.79 0.37
N PHE A 529 -34.36 17.62 0.96
CA PHE A 529 -33.07 16.91 0.89
C PHE A 529 -33.22 15.39 0.72
N ILE A 530 -32.20 14.76 0.12
CA ILE A 530 -32.06 13.30 0.03
C ILE A 530 -30.63 12.80 0.29
N ASP A 531 -30.49 11.54 0.71
CA ASP A 531 -29.22 10.81 0.69
C ASP A 531 -29.18 9.77 -0.42
N TYR A 532 -27.99 9.43 -0.92
CA TYR A 532 -27.76 8.33 -1.86
C TYR A 532 -26.81 7.28 -1.23
N GLY A 533 -27.20 6.00 -1.20
CA GLY A 533 -26.44 4.96 -0.48
C GLY A 533 -27.00 3.54 -0.50
N GLN A 534 -26.42 2.60 0.26
CA GLN A 534 -26.81 1.18 0.29
C GLN A 534 -27.34 0.71 1.66
N VAL A 535 -28.58 0.20 1.67
CA VAL A 535 -29.27 -0.31 2.87
C VAL A 535 -28.64 -1.61 3.39
N GLY A 536 -28.84 -1.90 4.68
CA GLY A 536 -28.51 -3.20 5.30
C GLY A 536 -27.08 -3.33 5.83
N LYS A 537 -26.18 -2.42 5.46
CA LYS A 537 -24.84 -2.29 6.07
C LYS A 537 -24.81 -1.07 7.00
N PRO A 538 -24.35 -1.18 8.26
CA PRO A 538 -24.31 -0.05 9.21
C PRO A 538 -23.53 1.15 8.68
N GLY A 539 -24.28 2.13 8.17
CA GLY A 539 -23.82 3.22 7.32
C GLY A 539 -23.18 2.72 6.02
N GLU A 540 -23.73 3.05 4.86
CA GLU A 540 -23.02 2.98 3.57
C GLU A 540 -23.61 4.00 2.58
N TRP A 541 -23.74 5.26 3.06
CA TRP A 541 -24.16 6.41 2.27
C TRP A 541 -22.95 7.01 1.53
N TYR A 542 -23.16 7.42 0.29
CA TYR A 542 -22.11 7.90 -0.63
C TYR A 542 -22.15 9.40 -0.82
N ILE A 543 -23.34 10.00 -0.79
CA ILE A 543 -23.55 11.44 -0.74
C ILE A 543 -24.73 11.69 0.20
N ALA A 544 -24.52 12.53 1.23
CA ALA A 544 -25.55 12.91 2.20
C ALA A 544 -26.10 14.32 1.91
N ASN A 545 -27.33 14.60 2.35
CA ASN A 545 -27.99 15.91 2.27
C ASN A 545 -27.91 16.58 0.87
N ILE A 546 -28.13 15.83 -0.21
CA ILE A 546 -28.27 16.38 -1.57
C ILE A 546 -29.51 17.28 -1.58
N SER A 547 -29.33 18.56 -1.87
CA SER A 547 -30.40 19.55 -1.99
C SER A 547 -31.28 19.27 -3.22
N LEU A 548 -32.59 19.29 -3.01
CA LEU A 548 -33.61 19.28 -4.06
C LEU A 548 -34.01 20.70 -4.51
N GLY A 549 -33.19 21.72 -4.25
CA GLY A 549 -33.36 23.10 -4.76
C GLY A 549 -34.50 23.92 -4.12
N ARG A 550 -35.46 23.24 -3.49
CA ARG A 550 -36.66 23.80 -2.84
C ARG A 550 -36.34 24.58 -1.57
N ALA A 551 -35.29 24.17 -0.84
CA ALA A 551 -34.73 24.95 0.26
C ALA A 551 -34.06 26.24 -0.28
N LYS A 552 -34.28 27.38 0.38
CA LYS A 552 -33.67 28.66 -0.02
C LYS A 552 -32.15 28.65 0.20
N ALA A 553 -31.41 28.40 -0.88
CA ALA A 553 -29.96 28.57 -0.91
C ALA A 553 -29.57 30.01 -0.50
N ALA A 554 -28.84 30.14 0.60
CA ALA A 554 -28.33 31.43 1.06
C ALA A 554 -27.19 31.91 0.14
N GLU A 555 -27.38 33.02 -0.56
CA GLU A 555 -26.31 33.64 -1.35
C GLU A 555 -25.14 34.04 -0.44
N LYS A 556 -23.99 33.35 -0.56
CA LYS A 556 -22.78 33.59 0.26
C LYS A 556 -22.09 34.92 -0.10
N LYS A 557 -22.75 36.03 0.25
CA LYS A 557 -22.33 37.43 0.03
C LYS A 557 -21.51 37.95 1.22
N GLY A 558 -20.62 38.91 0.95
CA GLY A 558 -19.80 39.55 1.99
C GLY A 558 -18.47 38.85 2.26
N LEU A 559 -18.14 38.65 3.54
CA LEU A 559 -16.84 38.12 3.97
C LEU A 559 -16.68 36.59 3.88
N ALA A 560 -17.74 35.83 3.61
CA ALA A 560 -17.71 34.36 3.57
C ALA A 560 -16.60 33.77 2.67
N GLY A 561 -16.01 32.65 3.09
CA GLY A 561 -14.91 31.94 2.45
C GLY A 561 -13.64 31.86 3.31
N HIS A 562 -12.64 31.17 2.78
CA HIS A 562 -11.31 31.02 3.39
C HIS A 562 -10.42 32.24 3.07
N TRP A 563 -9.59 32.61 4.04
CA TRP A 563 -8.70 33.76 3.98
C TRP A 563 -7.29 33.36 4.41
N HIS A 564 -6.33 33.68 3.54
CA HIS A 564 -4.93 33.33 3.71
C HIS A 564 -4.09 34.56 3.99
N ASN A 565 -3.04 34.41 4.79
CA ASN A 565 -2.02 35.42 5.03
C ASN A 565 -1.46 35.93 3.67
N ALA A 566 -1.47 37.24 3.45
CA ALA A 566 -1.08 37.84 2.17
C ALA A 566 0.44 37.83 1.93
N GLU A 567 1.24 37.57 2.97
CA GLU A 567 2.71 37.48 2.96
C GLU A 567 3.17 36.01 2.89
N THR A 568 2.70 35.14 3.79
CA THR A 568 3.16 33.73 3.86
C THR A 568 2.29 32.72 3.09
N GLY A 569 1.03 33.08 2.80
CA GLY A 569 0.03 32.18 2.21
C GLY A 569 -0.63 31.20 3.20
N ASP A 570 -0.25 31.19 4.48
CA ASP A 570 -0.87 30.32 5.51
C ASP A 570 -2.37 30.61 5.66
N TRP A 571 -3.13 29.62 6.12
CA TRP A 571 -4.58 29.77 6.34
C TRP A 571 -4.86 30.31 7.75
N GLU A 572 -5.42 31.52 7.81
CA GLU A 572 -5.53 32.33 9.05
C GLU A 572 -6.98 32.41 9.56
N LEU A 573 -7.95 32.34 8.64
CA LEU A 573 -9.36 32.57 8.93
C LEU A 573 -10.24 31.81 7.92
N SER A 574 -11.30 31.18 8.41
CA SER A 574 -12.48 30.85 7.60
C SER A 574 -13.69 31.54 8.20
N ILE A 575 -14.46 32.22 7.36
CA ILE A 575 -15.85 32.59 7.67
C ILE A 575 -16.70 31.65 6.82
N LEU A 576 -17.44 30.76 7.48
CA LEU A 576 -18.35 29.84 6.80
C LEU A 576 -19.72 30.52 6.70
N ASP A 577 -20.75 29.93 7.31
CA ASP A 577 -22.11 30.47 7.30
C ASP A 577 -22.38 31.22 8.62
N ASP A 578 -22.73 30.53 9.71
CA ASP A 578 -22.72 31.06 11.08
C ASP A 578 -21.41 30.78 11.84
N GLN A 579 -20.65 29.77 11.39
CA GLN A 579 -19.37 29.35 11.98
C GLN A 579 -18.15 30.13 11.45
N VAL A 580 -17.16 30.32 12.33
CA VAL A 580 -15.85 30.93 12.03
C VAL A 580 -14.72 30.10 12.62
N ILE A 581 -13.66 29.86 11.85
CA ILE A 581 -12.43 29.24 12.36
C ILE A 581 -11.34 30.31 12.42
N TYR A 582 -10.80 30.55 13.62
CA TYR A 582 -9.76 31.53 13.88
C TYR A 582 -8.98 31.16 15.16
N ALA A 583 -7.66 31.36 15.15
CA ALA A 583 -6.76 31.12 16.29
C ALA A 583 -6.95 29.73 16.95
N CYS A 584 -6.89 28.65 16.15
CA CYS A 584 -7.09 27.26 16.56
C CYS A 584 -8.40 26.95 17.30
N LYS A 585 -9.46 27.74 17.05
CA LYS A 585 -10.80 27.56 17.64
C LYS A 585 -11.91 27.73 16.60
N LEU A 586 -13.03 27.07 16.87
CA LEU A 586 -14.32 27.31 16.22
C LEU A 586 -15.11 28.33 17.05
N TRP A 587 -15.73 29.29 16.38
CA TRP A 587 -16.54 30.36 16.96
C TRP A 587 -17.86 30.46 16.19
N SER A 588 -18.91 30.98 16.82
CA SER A 588 -20.16 31.38 16.17
C SER A 588 -20.20 32.89 15.89
N MET A 589 -21.07 33.32 14.97
CA MET A 589 -21.42 34.73 14.74
C MET A 589 -22.91 34.90 14.41
N ASP A 590 -23.48 36.08 14.69
CA ASP A 590 -24.89 36.38 14.41
C ASP A 590 -25.23 36.37 12.90
N ALA A 591 -24.34 36.90 12.06
CA ALA A 591 -24.51 37.00 10.60
C ALA A 591 -23.23 37.46 9.88
N VAL A 592 -22.94 36.88 8.69
CA VAL A 592 -21.79 37.26 7.85
C VAL A 592 -21.83 38.75 7.45
N PRO A 593 -20.80 39.56 7.78
CA PRO A 593 -20.79 40.96 7.40
C PRO A 593 -20.65 41.17 5.87
N THR A 594 -21.53 42.00 5.32
CA THR A 594 -21.50 42.41 3.90
C THR A 594 -20.82 43.77 3.65
N GLY A 595 -20.54 44.52 4.73
CA GLY A 595 -19.91 45.85 4.67
C GLY A 595 -18.41 45.82 4.34
N LYS A 596 -17.88 46.91 3.77
CA LYS A 596 -16.43 47.06 3.47
C LYS A 596 -15.57 47.41 4.69
N LYS A 597 -16.18 47.64 5.86
CA LYS A 597 -15.53 47.86 7.15
C LYS A 597 -16.50 47.52 8.27
N GLY A 598 -15.99 47.06 9.41
CA GLY A 598 -16.81 46.74 10.57
C GLY A 598 -16.03 46.06 11.67
N VAL A 599 -16.73 45.28 12.48
CA VAL A 599 -16.18 44.39 13.51
C VAL A 599 -16.86 43.04 13.33
N LEU A 600 -16.08 41.96 13.23
CA LEU A 600 -16.58 40.61 13.42
C LEU A 600 -16.76 40.39 14.92
N LYS A 601 -17.97 40.04 15.33
CA LYS A 601 -18.27 39.59 16.68
C LYS A 601 -18.34 38.07 16.65
N LEU A 602 -17.49 37.44 17.45
CA LEU A 602 -17.34 36.00 17.54
C LEU A 602 -17.64 35.56 18.97
N ASP A 603 -18.34 34.45 19.17
CA ASP A 603 -18.50 33.82 20.49
C ASP A 603 -17.98 32.37 20.49
N ASN A 604 -17.42 31.95 21.61
CA ASN A 604 -17.02 30.58 21.89
C ASN A 604 -17.36 30.29 23.35
N GLU A 605 -18.47 29.58 23.59
CA GLU A 605 -18.96 29.20 24.94
C GLU A 605 -19.14 30.41 25.90
N GLY A 606 -19.55 31.57 25.38
CA GLY A 606 -19.70 32.82 26.14
C GLY A 606 -18.42 33.68 26.21
N HIS A 607 -17.31 33.24 25.62
CA HIS A 607 -16.13 34.07 25.40
C HIS A 607 -16.27 34.88 24.11
N THR A 608 -16.65 36.15 24.24
CA THR A 608 -16.78 37.07 23.09
C THR A 608 -15.43 37.63 22.62
N LEU A 609 -15.18 37.61 21.31
CA LEU A 609 -14.03 38.21 20.65
C LEU A 609 -14.49 39.22 19.57
N GLU A 610 -14.00 40.46 19.64
CA GLU A 610 -14.24 41.49 18.62
C GLU A 610 -13.01 41.68 17.72
N LEU A 611 -13.13 41.36 16.42
CA LEU A 611 -12.09 41.56 15.41
C LEU A 611 -12.49 42.65 14.40
N PRO A 612 -11.98 43.89 14.54
CA PRO A 612 -12.17 44.95 13.56
C PRO A 612 -11.61 44.57 12.20
N TYR A 613 -12.29 44.95 11.12
CA TYR A 613 -11.86 44.61 9.77
C TYR A 613 -12.09 45.75 8.76
N THR A 614 -11.30 45.72 7.67
CA THR A 614 -11.56 46.50 6.45
C THR A 614 -11.26 45.69 5.19
N LEU A 615 -12.16 45.74 4.20
CA LEU A 615 -12.03 45.04 2.92
C LEU A 615 -11.79 46.05 1.78
N LYS A 616 -10.61 45.99 1.14
CA LYS A 616 -10.21 46.94 0.07
C LYS A 616 -9.45 46.20 -1.04
N LYS A 617 -9.94 46.29 -2.28
CA LYS A 617 -9.36 45.61 -3.47
C LYS A 617 -9.11 44.10 -3.26
N GLY A 618 -10.03 43.39 -2.60
CA GLY A 618 -9.90 41.96 -2.33
C GLY A 618 -8.96 41.57 -1.17
N ILE A 619 -8.29 42.56 -0.55
CA ILE A 619 -7.49 42.37 0.66
C ILE A 619 -8.37 42.69 1.88
N LEU A 620 -8.50 41.72 2.79
CA LEU A 620 -9.13 41.86 4.10
C LEU A 620 -8.03 42.17 5.13
N ARG A 621 -8.07 43.36 5.74
CA ARG A 621 -7.25 43.66 6.93
C ARG A 621 -8.06 43.32 8.17
N LEU A 622 -7.46 42.57 9.09
CA LEU A 622 -8.08 42.08 10.32
C LEU A 622 -7.22 42.51 11.52
N GLY A 623 -7.84 43.07 12.57
CA GLY A 623 -7.15 43.50 13.79
C GLY A 623 -7.01 45.03 13.96
N LYS A 624 -6.06 45.46 14.78
CA LYS A 624 -5.82 46.87 15.17
C LYS A 624 -4.33 47.18 15.27
N GLY A 625 -3.92 48.35 14.74
CA GLY A 625 -2.57 48.88 14.92
C GLY A 625 -1.48 47.92 14.39
N LYS A 626 -0.45 47.65 15.20
CA LYS A 626 0.62 46.70 14.85
C LYS A 626 0.19 45.22 14.80
N GLN A 627 -1.01 44.89 15.29
CA GLN A 627 -1.60 43.54 15.22
C GLN A 627 -2.61 43.44 14.05
N THR A 628 -2.37 44.15 12.95
CA THR A 628 -3.23 44.09 11.76
C THR A 628 -2.62 43.13 10.75
N ILE A 629 -3.25 41.97 10.53
CA ILE A 629 -2.86 41.03 9.47
C ILE A 629 -3.56 41.38 8.16
N GLU A 630 -2.88 41.21 7.02
CA GLU A 630 -3.47 41.36 5.68
C GLU A 630 -3.77 39.98 5.10
N LEU A 631 -5.00 39.77 4.64
CA LEU A 631 -5.51 38.48 4.18
C LEU A 631 -6.08 38.55 2.75
N THR A 632 -5.94 37.46 2.00
CA THR A 632 -6.49 37.29 0.63
C THR A 632 -7.16 35.93 0.42
N LYS A 633 -8.19 35.88 -0.44
CA LYS A 633 -8.91 34.62 -0.77
C LYS A 633 -8.12 33.61 -1.63
N LYS A 634 -6.93 33.98 -2.13
CA LYS A 634 -5.98 33.06 -2.77
C LYS A 634 -4.72 32.99 -1.93
N ALA A 635 -4.24 31.78 -1.66
CA ALA A 635 -2.91 31.55 -1.11
C ALA A 635 -1.82 31.95 -2.13
N LYS A 636 -0.60 32.19 -1.64
CA LYS A 636 0.58 32.49 -2.46
C LYS A 636 1.81 31.80 -1.89
N TYR A 637 2.09 30.59 -2.37
CA TYR A 637 3.24 29.81 -1.89
C TYR A 637 4.51 30.03 -2.74
N SER A 638 4.37 30.40 -4.02
CA SER A 638 5.44 30.43 -5.03
C SER A 638 6.40 31.63 -4.95
N LYS A 639 6.67 32.19 -3.75
CA LYS A 639 7.57 33.35 -3.54
C LYS A 639 8.32 33.32 -2.20
N LEU A 640 8.69 32.14 -1.70
CA LEU A 640 9.28 31.99 -0.37
C LEU A 640 10.83 32.02 -0.19
N PRO A 641 11.69 32.49 -1.14
CA PRO A 641 13.09 32.76 -0.79
C PRO A 641 13.21 33.89 0.25
N GLY A 642 13.59 33.56 1.49
CA GLY A 642 13.99 34.54 2.51
C GLY A 642 12.91 34.98 3.51
N VAL A 643 11.75 34.33 3.57
CA VAL A 643 10.87 34.43 4.76
C VAL A 643 11.50 33.64 5.91
N GLN A 644 11.57 34.21 7.12
CA GLN A 644 12.06 33.50 8.32
C GLN A 644 11.03 32.47 8.81
N ASN A 645 10.90 31.37 8.09
CA ASN A 645 10.27 30.15 8.62
C ASN A 645 11.20 29.52 9.67
N PRO A 646 10.67 28.90 10.74
CA PRO A 646 11.49 28.11 11.64
C PRO A 646 12.06 26.87 10.92
N THR A 647 13.38 26.73 10.93
CA THR A 647 14.10 25.52 10.53
C THR A 647 14.05 24.52 11.68
N GLY A 648 13.62 23.30 11.43
CA GLY A 648 13.49 22.24 12.43
C GLY A 648 12.49 22.49 13.56
N PHE A 649 12.53 21.59 14.54
CA PHE A 649 11.80 21.74 15.80
C PHE A 649 12.68 22.44 16.85
N THR A 650 12.06 23.07 17.85
CA THR A 650 12.79 23.72 18.95
C THR A 650 13.17 22.72 20.04
N GLU A 651 14.43 22.76 20.51
CA GLU A 651 14.87 21.96 21.66
C GLU A 651 14.15 22.36 22.98
N PRO A 652 13.92 21.41 23.92
CA PRO A 652 14.28 19.99 23.82
C PRO A 652 13.28 19.17 23.00
N ILE A 653 13.78 18.35 22.06
CA ILE A 653 12.94 17.53 21.16
C ILE A 653 12.07 16.50 21.91
N PHE A 654 12.54 15.98 23.04
CA PHE A 654 11.74 15.19 23.97
C PHE A 654 11.22 16.07 25.11
N LYS A 655 9.91 16.12 25.30
CA LYS A 655 9.20 16.82 26.37
C LYS A 655 7.81 16.19 26.58
N SER A 656 7.50 15.77 27.79
CA SER A 656 6.15 15.37 28.20
C SER A 656 5.21 16.59 28.20
N ASP A 657 4.18 16.60 27.36
CA ASP A 657 3.11 17.61 27.42
C ASP A 657 1.86 17.12 26.64
N THR A 658 0.72 17.80 26.78
CA THR A 658 -0.52 17.45 26.07
C THR A 658 -0.70 18.36 24.85
N ALA A 659 -0.69 17.78 23.64
CA ALA A 659 -1.18 18.47 22.45
C ALA A 659 -2.72 18.49 22.45
N ILE A 660 -3.30 19.58 21.96
CA ILE A 660 -4.76 19.69 21.76
C ILE A 660 -5.03 19.77 20.26
N PHE A 661 -5.59 18.70 19.72
CA PHE A 661 -5.98 18.63 18.32
C PHE A 661 -7.49 18.83 18.18
N ARG A 662 -7.90 19.85 17.43
CA ARG A 662 -9.30 20.16 17.12
C ARG A 662 -9.55 20.01 15.64
N GLY A 663 -10.81 19.92 15.26
CA GLY A 663 -11.19 20.10 13.87
C GLY A 663 -12.67 20.34 13.66
N LEU A 664 -12.98 20.69 12.41
CA LEU A 664 -14.33 20.74 11.88
C LEU A 664 -14.39 19.88 10.62
N LEU A 665 -15.35 18.95 10.59
CA LEU A 665 -15.71 18.18 9.41
C LEU A 665 -16.82 18.95 8.66
N TYR A 666 -16.45 19.82 7.72
CA TYR A 666 -17.44 20.64 7.01
C TYR A 666 -18.30 19.79 6.08
N GLY A 667 -19.63 19.95 6.20
CA GLY A 667 -20.62 19.09 5.53
C GLY A 667 -20.89 17.76 6.24
N TYR A 668 -20.32 17.50 7.42
CA TYR A 668 -20.63 16.30 8.22
C TYR A 668 -22.10 16.25 8.63
N THR A 669 -22.63 15.02 8.77
CA THR A 669 -23.92 14.77 9.40
C THR A 669 -23.81 13.51 10.28
N PRO A 670 -24.47 13.44 11.45
CA PRO A 670 -24.46 12.24 12.32
C PRO A 670 -24.93 10.94 11.63
N GLN A 671 -25.66 11.06 10.53
CA GLN A 671 -26.18 9.98 9.70
C GLN A 671 -25.12 9.46 8.70
N ALA A 672 -24.15 10.29 8.31
CA ALA A 672 -23.13 10.00 7.29
C ALA A 672 -21.96 9.14 7.82
N ARG A 673 -22.20 7.83 7.93
CA ARG A 673 -21.20 6.76 8.14
C ARG A 673 -20.11 7.04 9.21
N ASN A 674 -20.59 7.17 10.44
CA ASN A 674 -19.91 7.03 11.75
C ASN A 674 -19.90 8.31 12.58
N LYS A 675 -20.19 8.17 13.87
CA LYS A 675 -19.93 9.18 14.91
C LYS A 675 -18.46 9.33 15.28
N THR A 676 -17.60 8.40 14.89
CA THR A 676 -16.21 8.34 15.39
C THR A 676 -15.17 7.97 14.34
N GLY A 677 -13.96 8.45 14.58
CA GLY A 677 -12.71 8.00 13.96
C GLY A 677 -11.63 7.72 15.01
N THR A 678 -10.43 7.36 14.55
CA THR A 678 -9.30 7.03 15.43
C THR A 678 -8.06 7.78 14.99
N LEU A 679 -7.40 8.44 15.94
CA LEU A 679 -6.08 9.03 15.77
C LEU A 679 -5.02 8.06 16.31
N TYR A 680 -4.15 7.57 15.41
CA TYR A 680 -3.04 6.68 15.74
C TYR A 680 -1.76 7.49 15.95
N VAL A 681 -1.11 7.31 17.09
CA VAL A 681 0.03 8.13 17.55
C VAL A 681 1.19 7.22 17.96
N ASN A 682 2.38 7.40 17.40
CA ASN A 682 3.55 6.61 17.79
C ASN A 682 4.20 7.21 19.05
N ASN A 683 4.26 6.41 20.13
CA ASN A 683 4.98 6.73 21.37
C ASN A 683 6.32 5.99 21.36
N TYR A 684 7.39 6.70 21.01
CA TYR A 684 8.71 6.10 20.81
C TYR A 684 9.40 5.65 22.10
N LEU A 685 9.05 6.25 23.23
CA LEU A 685 9.63 5.91 24.53
C LEU A 685 9.01 4.64 25.11
N ILE A 686 7.69 4.42 24.97
CA ILE A 686 7.06 3.12 25.29
C ILE A 686 7.34 2.09 24.18
N GLY A 687 7.51 2.52 22.92
CA GLY A 687 7.80 1.65 21.78
C GLY A 687 6.54 1.05 21.14
N ARG A 688 5.43 1.78 21.16
CA ARG A 688 4.13 1.33 20.63
C ARG A 688 3.38 2.44 19.91
N GLN A 689 2.36 2.04 19.16
CA GLN A 689 1.33 2.95 18.68
C GLN A 689 0.16 2.99 19.67
N GLU A 690 -0.23 4.20 20.04
CA GLU A 690 -1.36 4.51 20.91
C GLU A 690 -2.55 4.99 20.04
N SER A 691 -3.77 5.00 20.59
CA SER A 691 -4.98 5.27 19.82
C SER A 691 -5.98 6.10 20.61
N HIS A 692 -6.31 7.27 20.07
CA HIS A 692 -7.23 8.24 20.65
C HIS A 692 -8.51 8.28 19.83
N LEU A 693 -9.66 8.38 20.50
CA LEU A 693 -10.95 8.51 19.84
C LEU A 693 -11.10 9.93 19.29
N VAL A 694 -11.53 10.04 18.04
CA VAL A 694 -12.10 11.27 17.47
C VAL A 694 -13.61 11.07 17.49
N ASP A 695 -14.37 11.92 18.15
CA ASP A 695 -15.83 11.79 18.33
C ASP A 695 -16.49 13.15 18.03
N PRO A 696 -16.82 13.44 16.75
CA PRO A 696 -17.41 14.72 16.39
C PRO A 696 -18.85 14.91 16.89
N ASN A 697 -19.11 16.14 17.32
CA ASN A 697 -20.43 16.68 17.62
C ASN A 697 -21.36 16.65 16.39
N GLU A 698 -22.63 16.98 16.58
CA GLU A 698 -23.63 17.00 15.51
C GLU A 698 -23.34 18.02 14.40
N ASP A 699 -22.56 19.07 14.70
CA ASP A 699 -22.05 20.08 13.76
C ASP A 699 -20.71 19.70 13.10
N GLY A 700 -20.17 18.52 13.40
CA GLY A 700 -18.88 18.03 12.89
C GLY A 700 -17.65 18.58 13.62
N TYR A 701 -17.79 19.34 14.71
CA TYR A 701 -16.67 19.80 15.53
C TYR A 701 -16.14 18.70 16.46
N PHE A 702 -14.83 18.64 16.70
CA PHE A 702 -14.22 17.76 17.70
C PHE A 702 -13.01 18.39 18.42
N GLU A 703 -12.72 17.93 19.64
CA GLU A 703 -11.45 18.16 20.35
C GLU A 703 -10.90 16.82 20.88
N VAL A 704 -9.60 16.58 20.69
CA VAL A 704 -8.87 15.42 21.22
C VAL A 704 -7.62 15.90 21.96
N LYS A 705 -7.47 15.45 23.22
CA LYS A 705 -6.30 15.71 24.06
C LYS A 705 -5.34 14.52 24.00
N ILE A 706 -4.10 14.80 23.62
CA ILE A 706 -3.11 13.80 23.20
C ILE A 706 -1.83 14.02 23.99
N PRO A 707 -1.52 13.18 25.00
CA PRO A 707 -0.21 13.18 25.63
C PRO A 707 0.87 12.83 24.60
N LEU A 708 1.88 13.69 24.46
CA LEU A 708 3.01 13.49 23.56
C LEU A 708 4.33 13.63 24.33
N THR A 709 5.31 12.83 23.94
CA THR A 709 6.69 12.87 24.44
C THR A 709 7.64 13.65 23.54
N ASN A 710 7.23 13.92 22.30
CA ASN A 710 8.02 14.54 21.23
C ASN A 710 7.06 15.01 20.12
N PRO A 711 7.47 15.90 19.21
CA PRO A 711 6.78 16.13 17.95
C PRO A 711 6.64 14.81 17.18
N THR A 712 5.51 14.60 16.51
CA THR A 712 5.19 13.34 15.82
C THR A 712 4.18 13.57 14.71
N THR A 713 4.03 12.60 13.81
CA THR A 713 3.09 12.65 12.68
C THR A 713 2.00 11.58 12.88
N PRO A 714 0.87 11.90 13.54
CA PRO A 714 -0.23 10.97 13.69
C PRO A 714 -0.85 10.57 12.35
N PHE A 715 -1.41 9.37 12.32
CA PHE A 715 -2.30 8.93 11.25
C PHE A 715 -3.74 9.00 11.75
N MET A 716 -4.53 9.96 11.26
CA MET A 716 -5.96 10.01 11.54
C MET A 716 -6.70 9.14 10.52
N ARG A 717 -7.48 8.19 11.01
CA ARG A 717 -8.33 7.31 10.21
C ARG A 717 -9.80 7.57 10.53
N MET A 718 -10.57 7.97 9.53
CA MET A 718 -12.02 8.09 9.61
C MET A 718 -12.67 7.42 8.39
N ASN A 719 -13.96 7.08 8.47
CA ASN A 719 -14.66 6.54 7.30
C ASN A 719 -14.85 7.60 6.19
N VAL A 720 -14.77 8.89 6.53
CA VAL A 720 -14.80 10.03 5.59
C VAL A 720 -13.46 10.25 4.87
N GLY A 721 -12.37 9.66 5.34
CA GLY A 721 -11.02 9.87 4.81
C GLY A 721 -9.92 9.68 5.85
N ASN A 722 -8.67 9.72 5.39
CA ASN A 722 -7.49 9.70 6.26
C ASN A 722 -6.79 11.06 6.20
N ALA A 723 -6.09 11.43 7.28
CA ALA A 723 -5.21 12.60 7.30
C ALA A 723 -3.86 12.26 7.95
N ARG A 724 -2.80 12.90 7.46
CA ARG A 724 -1.47 12.97 8.08
C ARG A 724 -1.19 14.45 8.35
N PHE A 725 -0.66 14.75 9.52
CA PHE A 725 -0.31 16.10 9.97
C PHE A 725 0.65 15.97 11.15
N VAL A 726 1.32 17.06 11.53
CA VAL A 726 2.34 17.03 12.59
C VAL A 726 1.80 17.69 13.85
N LEU A 727 1.89 17.01 14.99
CA LEU A 727 1.58 17.57 16.31
C LEU A 727 2.85 17.69 17.16
N SER A 728 2.88 18.67 18.07
CA SER A 728 3.99 18.92 18.99
C SER A 728 3.49 19.02 20.44
N PRO A 729 4.24 18.55 21.45
CA PRO A 729 3.82 18.60 22.86
C PRO A 729 3.47 20.02 23.31
N GLY A 730 2.29 20.19 23.91
CA GLY A 730 1.82 21.47 24.46
C GLY A 730 1.36 22.48 23.41
N GLN A 731 1.20 22.08 22.15
CA GLN A 731 0.67 22.93 21.08
C GLN A 731 -0.81 22.66 20.82
N GLU A 732 -1.54 23.72 20.47
CA GLU A 732 -2.88 23.60 19.88
C GLU A 732 -2.76 23.53 18.35
N SER A 733 -3.59 22.70 17.71
CA SER A 733 -3.70 22.61 16.25
C SER A 733 -5.13 22.35 15.84
N PHE A 734 -5.58 22.97 14.73
CA PHE A 734 -6.92 22.85 14.21
C PHE A 734 -6.89 22.38 12.75
N MET A 735 -7.70 21.37 12.40
CA MET A 735 -7.91 20.92 11.03
C MET A 735 -9.34 21.21 10.54
N LEU A 736 -9.48 21.95 9.44
CA LEU A 736 -10.70 21.95 8.63
C LEU A 736 -10.59 20.85 7.57
N ALA A 737 -11.42 19.81 7.66
CA ALA A 737 -11.59 18.83 6.61
C ALA A 737 -12.92 19.09 5.89
N ASP A 738 -12.85 19.36 4.59
CA ASP A 738 -14.03 19.56 3.76
C ASP A 738 -14.52 18.21 3.21
N LEU A 739 -15.74 17.82 3.57
CA LEU A 739 -16.36 16.57 3.12
C LEU A 739 -17.26 16.77 1.89
N THR A 740 -17.47 18.02 1.46
CA THR A 740 -18.29 18.35 0.28
C THR A 740 -17.47 18.28 -1.01
N GLY A 741 -16.17 18.59 -0.95
CA GLY A 741 -15.22 18.48 -2.07
C GLY A 741 -13.90 17.85 -1.63
N MET A 742 -13.49 16.76 -2.28
CA MET A 742 -12.30 15.99 -1.89
C MET A 742 -10.99 16.83 -1.88
N GLY A 743 -10.22 16.70 -0.80
CA GLY A 743 -8.75 16.72 -0.86
C GLY A 743 -8.02 17.84 -0.12
N ASN A 744 -8.65 18.98 0.18
CA ASN A 744 -7.94 20.18 0.65
C ASN A 744 -8.12 20.50 2.14
N ASN A 745 -7.67 19.57 3.00
CA ASN A 745 -7.54 19.78 4.45
C ASN A 745 -6.73 21.06 4.74
N LYS A 746 -7.21 21.89 5.67
CA LYS A 746 -6.53 23.14 6.06
C LYS A 746 -6.12 23.07 7.51
N PHE A 747 -4.87 23.43 7.80
CA PHE A 747 -4.29 23.34 9.15
C PHE A 747 -3.96 24.72 9.69
N MET A 748 -4.18 24.89 10.99
CA MET A 748 -3.85 26.10 11.77
C MET A 748 -3.16 25.66 13.07
N GLY A 749 -2.18 26.44 13.54
CA GLY A 749 -1.32 26.07 14.68
C GLY A 749 0.17 25.97 14.31
N ALA A 750 1.02 25.62 15.27
CA ALA A 750 2.48 25.72 15.13
C ALA A 750 3.06 24.96 13.91
N ASN A 751 2.51 23.79 13.58
CA ASN A 751 2.97 22.95 12.46
C ASN A 751 2.05 23.06 11.22
N ALA A 752 1.22 24.11 11.13
CA ALA A 752 0.22 24.27 10.05
C ALA A 752 0.82 24.22 8.64
N ARG A 753 1.93 24.95 8.46
CA ARG A 753 2.71 25.01 7.22
C ARG A 753 3.16 23.63 6.77
N LEU A 754 3.91 22.93 7.63
CA LEU A 754 4.41 21.57 7.38
C LEU A 754 3.25 20.58 7.13
N SER A 755 2.17 20.63 7.91
CA SER A 755 1.01 19.73 7.75
C SER A 755 0.25 19.95 6.44
N THR A 756 0.17 21.21 5.99
CA THR A 756 -0.45 21.58 4.70
C THR A 756 0.42 21.10 3.53
N GLU A 757 1.75 21.29 3.62
CA GLU A 757 2.68 20.85 2.57
C GLU A 757 2.80 19.32 2.52
N LEU A 758 2.85 18.61 3.65
CA LEU A 758 2.80 17.14 3.69
C LEU A 758 1.46 16.54 3.24
N SER A 759 0.41 17.36 3.09
CA SER A 759 -0.87 16.95 2.49
C SER A 759 -0.92 17.15 0.97
N ASN A 760 0.11 17.74 0.35
CA ASN A 760 0.21 17.94 -1.09
C ASN A 760 0.70 16.65 -1.79
N PRO A 761 -0.10 16.02 -2.70
CA PRO A 761 0.34 14.82 -3.43
C PRO A 761 1.61 15.01 -4.26
N ALA A 762 1.92 16.24 -4.69
CA ALA A 762 3.15 16.55 -5.43
C ALA A 762 4.44 16.37 -4.61
N PHE A 763 4.35 16.14 -3.28
CA PHE A 763 5.49 15.86 -2.40
C PHE A 763 5.54 14.39 -1.93
N ASP A 764 4.76 13.49 -2.54
CA ASP A 764 4.77 12.04 -2.26
C ASP A 764 5.76 11.29 -3.17
N ILE A 765 7.02 11.71 -3.10
CA ILE A 765 8.16 11.34 -3.97
C ILE A 765 8.80 9.96 -3.69
N ILE A 766 8.09 9.05 -3.03
CA ILE A 766 8.69 7.79 -2.56
C ILE A 766 8.52 6.71 -3.63
N SER A 767 9.59 6.35 -4.34
CA SER A 767 9.55 5.36 -5.43
C SER A 767 9.47 3.90 -4.96
N TYR A 768 9.63 3.64 -3.66
CA TYR A 768 9.61 2.30 -3.05
C TYR A 768 8.26 1.57 -3.24
N ASP A 769 8.22 0.56 -4.12
CA ASP A 769 7.10 -0.40 -4.21
C ASP A 769 7.38 -1.64 -3.34
N TYR A 770 6.56 -1.83 -2.29
CA TYR A 770 6.70 -2.96 -1.36
C TYR A 770 6.56 -4.33 -2.06
N SER A 771 5.72 -4.45 -3.08
CA SER A 771 5.44 -5.72 -3.76
C SER A 771 6.61 -6.15 -4.64
N MET A 772 7.17 -5.22 -5.42
CA MET A 772 8.37 -5.46 -6.23
C MET A 772 9.60 -5.72 -5.36
N VAL A 773 9.81 -4.90 -4.32
CA VAL A 773 10.93 -5.12 -3.39
C VAL A 773 10.80 -6.50 -2.70
N HIS A 774 9.58 -6.97 -2.41
CA HIS A 774 9.37 -8.28 -1.78
C HIS A 774 9.64 -9.47 -2.73
N SER A 775 9.24 -9.39 -4.00
CA SER A 775 9.62 -10.44 -5.00
C SER A 775 11.13 -10.47 -5.18
N ASP A 776 11.74 -9.31 -5.40
CA ASP A 776 13.13 -9.21 -5.85
C ASP A 776 14.11 -9.57 -4.72
N THR A 777 13.68 -9.38 -3.46
CA THR A 777 14.40 -9.86 -2.26
C THR A 777 14.71 -11.35 -2.30
N GLU A 778 13.92 -12.20 -2.98
CA GLU A 778 14.17 -13.65 -3.03
C GLU A 778 15.51 -13.98 -3.71
N TYR A 779 15.85 -13.29 -4.80
CA TYR A 779 17.01 -13.58 -5.65
C TYR A 779 18.28 -12.85 -5.21
N MET A 780 18.15 -11.71 -4.52
CA MET A 780 19.28 -10.90 -4.07
C MET A 780 19.98 -11.48 -2.83
N ASN A 781 21.31 -11.36 -2.80
CA ASN A 781 22.10 -11.45 -1.57
C ASN A 781 22.04 -10.13 -0.76
N ALA A 782 22.64 -10.12 0.43
CA ALA A 782 22.54 -8.98 1.36
C ALA A 782 23.13 -7.67 0.81
N GLU A 783 24.24 -7.74 0.06
CA GLU A 783 24.91 -6.58 -0.54
C GLU A 783 24.18 -6.07 -1.78
N GLU A 784 23.66 -6.99 -2.61
CA GLU A 784 22.82 -6.65 -3.78
C GLU A 784 21.54 -5.93 -3.35
N TYR A 785 20.84 -6.48 -2.36
CA TYR A 785 19.65 -5.84 -1.78
C TYR A 785 20.00 -4.49 -1.13
N LYS A 786 21.10 -4.40 -0.37
CA LYS A 786 21.57 -3.13 0.19
C LYS A 786 21.80 -2.08 -0.91
N LYS A 787 22.47 -2.45 -2.00
CA LYS A 787 22.67 -1.54 -3.14
C LYS A 787 21.35 -1.12 -3.77
N TYR A 788 20.47 -2.05 -4.10
CA TYR A 788 19.17 -1.77 -4.71
C TYR A 788 18.33 -0.77 -3.88
N ILE A 789 18.29 -0.95 -2.55
CA ILE A 789 17.54 -0.07 -1.64
C ILE A 789 18.22 1.31 -1.49
N LEU A 790 19.55 1.40 -1.61
CA LEU A 790 20.26 2.69 -1.61
C LEU A 790 20.17 3.41 -2.97
N ASP A 791 20.11 2.69 -4.09
CA ASP A 791 19.90 3.28 -5.42
C ASP A 791 18.51 3.96 -5.50
N LEU A 792 17.47 3.35 -4.91
CA LEU A 792 16.15 3.96 -4.75
C LEU A 792 16.19 5.21 -3.85
N LYS A 793 16.94 5.17 -2.75
CA LYS A 793 17.15 6.34 -1.87
C LYS A 793 17.75 7.52 -2.65
N ASP A 794 18.78 7.25 -3.44
CA ASP A 794 19.48 8.28 -4.21
C ASP A 794 18.60 8.86 -5.33
N GLN A 795 17.65 8.08 -5.88
CA GLN A 795 16.61 8.58 -6.81
C GLN A 795 15.64 9.53 -6.08
N ASP A 796 15.00 9.09 -4.99
CA ASP A 796 14.03 9.91 -4.25
C ASP A 796 14.67 11.21 -3.70
N LEU A 797 15.95 11.16 -3.32
CA LEU A 797 16.70 12.34 -2.91
C LEU A 797 16.97 13.32 -4.06
N GLN A 798 17.17 12.86 -5.29
CA GLN A 798 17.30 13.74 -6.46
C GLN A 798 15.97 14.45 -6.75
N GLU A 799 14.85 13.74 -6.64
CA GLU A 799 13.51 14.32 -6.82
C GLU A 799 13.18 15.35 -5.71
N LEU A 800 13.50 15.05 -4.45
CA LEU A 800 13.36 15.99 -3.33
C LEU A 800 14.16 17.29 -3.58
N ASN A 801 15.40 17.15 -4.04
CA ASN A 801 16.26 18.29 -4.35
C ASN A 801 15.71 19.13 -5.51
N ALA A 802 15.17 18.50 -6.55
CA ALA A 802 14.56 19.21 -7.69
C ALA A 802 13.31 20.00 -7.26
N LEU A 803 12.43 19.39 -6.46
CA LEU A 803 11.25 20.07 -5.91
C LEU A 803 11.64 21.26 -5.03
N TYR A 804 12.60 21.09 -4.12
CA TYR A 804 13.08 22.17 -3.25
C TYR A 804 13.72 23.31 -4.06
N GLN A 805 14.57 23.00 -5.05
CA GLN A 805 15.19 24.00 -5.93
C GLN A 805 14.19 24.78 -6.79
N SER A 806 13.01 24.20 -7.08
CA SER A 806 11.94 24.91 -7.80
C SER A 806 11.21 25.96 -6.95
N GLY A 807 11.45 26.01 -5.64
CA GLY A 807 10.88 27.03 -4.74
C GLY A 807 9.40 26.82 -4.38
N VAL A 808 8.86 25.61 -4.54
CA VAL A 808 7.48 25.25 -4.17
C VAL A 808 7.33 24.67 -2.77
N MET A 809 8.44 24.29 -2.12
CA MET A 809 8.50 23.62 -0.83
C MET A 809 9.25 24.49 0.18
N SER A 810 8.80 24.53 1.44
CA SER A 810 9.52 25.26 2.50
C SER A 810 10.69 24.46 3.08
N ASP A 811 11.71 25.17 3.59
CA ASP A 811 12.94 24.63 4.18
C ASP A 811 12.66 23.53 5.21
N PHE A 812 11.66 23.73 6.08
CA PHE A 812 11.28 22.77 7.12
C PHE A 812 10.59 21.51 6.54
N THR A 813 9.81 21.64 5.47
CA THR A 813 9.27 20.49 4.73
C THR A 813 10.38 19.71 4.03
N TYR A 814 11.39 20.39 3.48
CA TYR A 814 12.57 19.76 2.91
C TYR A 814 13.39 19.01 3.98
N GLU A 815 13.66 19.62 5.13
CA GLU A 815 14.32 18.96 6.27
C GLU A 815 13.54 17.74 6.78
N TYR A 816 12.20 17.85 6.87
CA TYR A 816 11.34 16.72 7.25
C TYR A 816 11.40 15.59 6.21
N LYS A 817 11.29 15.90 4.92
CA LYS A 817 11.36 14.89 3.85
C LYS A 817 12.74 14.25 3.74
N LEU A 818 13.82 15.00 3.96
CA LEU A 818 15.18 14.47 4.02
C LEU A 818 15.33 13.47 5.18
N ALA A 819 14.80 13.81 6.37
CA ALA A 819 14.76 12.93 7.53
C ALA A 819 13.90 11.68 7.30
N GLU A 820 12.74 11.83 6.64
CA GLU A 820 11.83 10.73 6.27
C GLU A 820 12.52 9.73 5.33
N LEU A 821 13.13 10.20 4.23
CA LEU A 821 13.87 9.36 3.28
C LEU A 821 15.10 8.68 3.91
N HIS A 822 15.92 9.41 4.66
CA HIS A 822 17.09 8.82 5.33
C HIS A 822 16.69 7.73 6.33
N THR A 823 15.60 7.92 7.08
CA THR A 823 15.12 6.95 8.07
C THR A 823 14.50 5.73 7.40
N LYS A 824 13.62 5.95 6.41
CA LYS A 824 12.95 4.91 5.63
C LYS A 824 13.94 3.93 5.00
N TYR A 825 14.87 4.44 4.21
CA TYR A 825 15.76 3.58 3.43
C TYR A 825 16.79 2.86 4.32
N THR A 826 17.20 3.50 5.43
CA THR A 826 18.01 2.83 6.48
C THR A 826 17.25 1.68 7.15
N ASP A 827 15.96 1.85 7.44
CA ASP A 827 15.10 0.77 7.96
C ASP A 827 14.93 -0.38 6.94
N GLU A 828 14.70 -0.05 5.67
CA GLU A 828 14.48 -1.08 4.65
C GLU A 828 15.72 -1.92 4.33
N VAL A 829 16.95 -1.37 4.44
CA VAL A 829 18.18 -2.19 4.42
C VAL A 829 18.24 -3.13 5.63
N LEU A 830 17.96 -2.62 6.84
CA LEU A 830 17.95 -3.44 8.07
C LEU A 830 16.93 -4.59 8.00
N ARG A 831 15.83 -4.41 7.27
CA ARG A 831 14.75 -5.41 7.09
C ARG A 831 15.12 -6.60 6.22
N PHE A 832 16.26 -6.63 5.52
CA PHE A 832 16.67 -7.75 4.63
C PHE A 832 16.48 -9.13 5.27
N LYS A 833 17.05 -9.34 6.47
CA LYS A 833 16.94 -10.63 7.19
C LYS A 833 15.50 -10.98 7.55
N TYR A 834 14.70 -9.99 7.95
CA TYR A 834 13.30 -10.17 8.28
C TYR A 834 12.52 -10.64 7.04
N ARG A 835 12.68 -9.95 5.90
CA ARG A 835 12.07 -10.29 4.60
C ARG A 835 12.42 -11.73 4.14
N LYS A 836 13.72 -12.08 4.08
CA LYS A 836 14.18 -13.45 3.75
C LYS A 836 13.60 -14.55 4.65
N SER A 837 13.23 -14.23 5.89
CA SER A 837 12.72 -15.21 6.87
C SER A 837 11.23 -15.56 6.73
N PHE A 838 10.47 -14.80 5.91
CA PHE A 838 9.12 -15.21 5.47
C PHE A 838 9.16 -16.16 4.27
N GLN A 839 10.18 -16.01 3.41
CA GLN A 839 10.36 -16.83 2.20
C GLN A 839 10.83 -18.26 2.53
N SER A 840 11.72 -18.44 3.52
CA SER A 840 12.03 -19.75 4.08
C SER A 840 12.38 -19.68 5.58
N PRO A 841 11.88 -20.61 6.42
CA PRO A 841 12.29 -20.74 7.82
C PRO A 841 13.79 -20.97 8.01
N GLU A 842 14.47 -21.56 7.03
CA GLU A 842 15.90 -21.91 7.12
C GLU A 842 16.81 -20.66 7.02
N ASN A 843 16.36 -19.63 6.32
CA ASN A 843 17.06 -18.34 6.18
C ASN A 843 17.23 -17.57 7.52
N LYS A 844 16.62 -18.02 8.61
CA LYS A 844 16.78 -17.45 9.96
C LYS A 844 18.24 -17.46 10.45
N ALA A 845 19.10 -18.30 9.88
CA ALA A 845 20.52 -18.40 10.23
C ALA A 845 21.40 -17.25 9.69
N ILE A 846 20.97 -16.47 8.69
CA ILE A 846 21.80 -15.46 8.01
C ILE A 846 22.33 -14.40 9.00
N THR A 847 23.63 -14.11 8.98
CA THR A 847 24.25 -13.04 9.80
C THR A 847 25.26 -12.24 8.96
N SER A 848 24.98 -10.95 8.74
CA SER A 848 25.92 -10.03 8.10
C SER A 848 27.05 -9.62 9.05
N ALA A 849 28.27 -9.43 8.53
CA ALA A 849 29.40 -8.88 9.27
C ALA A 849 29.13 -7.41 9.71
N PRO A 850 29.83 -6.86 10.72
CA PRO A 850 29.61 -5.48 11.17
C PRO A 850 29.76 -4.42 10.07
N SER A 851 30.66 -4.63 9.10
CA SER A 851 30.83 -3.75 7.92
C SER A 851 29.56 -3.58 7.09
N TYR A 852 28.59 -4.52 7.15
CA TYR A 852 27.30 -4.40 6.49
C TYR A 852 26.55 -3.13 6.89
N TYR A 853 26.66 -2.72 8.16
CA TYR A 853 25.86 -1.67 8.79
C TYR A 853 26.46 -0.26 8.64
N GLN A 854 27.51 -0.10 7.82
CA GLN A 854 28.19 1.19 7.60
C GLN A 854 27.32 2.24 6.90
N PHE A 855 26.18 1.86 6.30
CA PHE A 855 25.21 2.79 5.70
C PHE A 855 24.40 3.59 6.74
N ILE A 856 24.41 3.18 8.02
CA ILE A 856 23.76 3.94 9.09
C ILE A 856 24.56 5.23 9.32
N GLY A 857 23.88 6.38 9.29
CA GLY A 857 24.44 7.69 9.59
C GLY A 857 23.81 8.32 10.83
N ASN A 858 24.55 9.21 11.51
CA ASN A 858 24.11 9.85 12.76
C ASN A 858 22.87 10.73 12.59
N GLU A 859 22.58 11.20 11.38
CA GLU A 859 21.34 11.93 11.07
C GLU A 859 20.09 11.06 11.35
N THR A 860 20.18 9.73 11.22
CA THR A 860 19.09 8.79 11.59
C THR A 860 19.03 8.46 13.08
N LEU A 861 20.09 8.76 13.84
CA LEU A 861 20.20 8.44 15.27
C LEU A 861 19.93 9.65 16.18
N GLU A 862 20.28 10.84 15.73
CA GLU A 862 20.28 12.07 16.55
C GLU A 862 19.60 13.26 15.87
N GLY A 863 19.22 13.16 14.58
CA GLY A 863 18.52 14.23 13.88
C GLY A 863 17.14 14.49 14.48
N GLN A 864 16.93 15.65 15.12
CA GLN A 864 15.69 15.98 15.84
C GLN A 864 14.42 15.73 15.00
N THR A 865 14.44 16.10 13.72
CA THR A 865 13.33 15.96 12.78
C THR A 865 12.95 14.49 12.53
N VAL A 866 13.89 13.54 12.65
CA VAL A 866 13.60 12.09 12.51
C VAL A 866 12.57 11.63 13.54
N PHE A 867 12.65 12.13 14.78
CA PHE A 867 11.69 11.78 15.84
C PHE A 867 10.26 12.30 15.56
N ALA A 868 10.08 13.21 14.59
CA ALA A 868 8.76 13.64 14.14
C ALA A 868 8.19 12.80 12.97
N THR A 869 9.05 12.07 12.23
CA THR A 869 8.63 11.23 11.11
C THR A 869 7.83 10.02 11.57
N GLY A 870 6.99 9.46 10.69
CA GLY A 870 6.34 8.16 10.95
C GLY A 870 7.31 6.97 10.89
N GLU A 871 8.38 7.08 10.10
CA GLU A 871 9.29 5.98 9.77
C GLU A 871 10.19 5.57 10.95
N PHE A 872 10.47 6.46 11.90
CA PHE A 872 11.36 6.17 13.05
C PHE A 872 10.88 4.97 13.89
N SER A 873 9.58 4.70 13.96
CA SER A 873 9.05 3.51 14.66
C SER A 873 9.51 2.20 14.03
N GLY A 874 9.67 2.19 12.71
CA GLY A 874 10.16 1.04 11.96
C GLY A 874 11.66 0.88 12.18
N PHE A 875 12.41 1.94 11.90
CA PHE A 875 13.87 2.00 12.03
C PHE A 875 14.37 1.56 13.41
N ILE A 876 13.85 2.15 14.50
CA ILE A 876 14.33 1.85 15.85
C ILE A 876 14.07 0.39 16.23
N ASN A 877 12.97 -0.20 15.77
CA ASN A 877 12.62 -1.59 15.97
C ASN A 877 13.54 -2.54 15.18
N SER A 878 13.75 -2.28 13.89
CA SER A 878 14.67 -3.07 13.04
C SER A 878 16.11 -3.00 13.55
N LEU A 879 16.56 -1.82 14.01
CA LEU A 879 17.87 -1.63 14.62
C LEU A 879 17.99 -2.42 15.94
N LYS A 880 17.01 -2.29 16.85
CA LYS A 880 16.96 -2.99 18.15
C LYS A 880 17.02 -4.51 18.04
N PHE A 881 16.39 -5.08 17.02
CA PHE A 881 16.37 -6.53 16.77
C PHE A 881 17.41 -7.03 15.76
N SER A 882 18.23 -6.14 15.18
CA SER A 882 19.28 -6.48 14.23
C SER A 882 20.35 -7.41 14.82
N PRO A 883 21.02 -8.26 14.00
CA PRO A 883 22.17 -9.05 14.43
C PRO A 883 23.34 -8.23 15.02
N LEU A 884 23.47 -6.95 14.65
CA LEU A 884 24.46 -6.03 15.20
C LEU A 884 24.27 -5.84 16.73
N LEU A 885 23.04 -5.53 17.16
CA LEU A 885 22.75 -5.20 18.56
C LEU A 885 22.25 -6.40 19.38
N ARG A 886 21.67 -7.42 18.74
CA ARG A 886 21.07 -8.60 19.39
C ARG A 886 22.10 -9.69 19.71
N LYS A 887 23.18 -9.33 20.42
CA LYS A 887 24.18 -10.29 20.91
C LYS A 887 23.70 -10.97 22.21
N PRO A 888 23.97 -12.29 22.42
CA PRO A 888 23.50 -12.99 23.61
C PRO A 888 24.21 -12.51 24.88
N SER A 889 23.44 -12.01 25.84
CA SER A 889 23.95 -11.48 27.12
C SER A 889 24.50 -12.60 28.02
N LYS A 890 25.82 -12.83 27.97
CA LYS A 890 26.50 -13.80 28.84
C LYS A 890 26.66 -13.24 30.26
N GLY A 891 25.81 -13.69 31.18
CA GLY A 891 25.97 -13.42 32.61
C GLY A 891 24.74 -13.79 33.43
N GLN A 892 24.86 -14.78 34.32
CA GLN A 892 24.01 -14.85 35.52
C GLN A 892 24.65 -13.94 36.57
N HIS A 893 23.95 -12.90 37.00
CA HIS A 893 24.38 -12.08 38.12
C HIS A 893 23.95 -12.73 39.45
N ASN A 894 24.86 -12.83 40.41
CA ASN A 894 24.52 -13.21 41.79
C ASN A 894 23.56 -12.15 42.36
N LEU A 895 22.52 -12.56 43.07
CA LEU A 895 21.46 -11.66 43.54
C LEU A 895 21.98 -10.62 44.55
N LEU A 896 22.94 -10.97 45.42
CA LEU A 896 23.54 -10.02 46.36
C LEU A 896 24.17 -8.84 45.62
N THR A 897 24.97 -9.11 44.58
CA THR A 897 25.57 -8.08 43.73
C THR A 897 24.55 -7.25 42.94
N VAL A 898 23.32 -7.73 42.76
CA VAL A 898 22.22 -6.93 42.20
C VAL A 898 21.62 -5.98 43.24
N LEU A 899 21.42 -6.46 44.46
CA LEU A 899 20.88 -5.67 45.56
C LEU A 899 21.87 -4.59 46.03
N GLU A 900 23.17 -4.94 46.09
CA GLU A 900 24.28 -3.99 46.32
C GLU A 900 24.33 -2.89 45.25
N LEU A 901 24.07 -3.22 43.98
CA LEU A 901 24.11 -2.25 42.88
C LEU A 901 23.01 -1.18 42.98
N PHE A 902 21.82 -1.56 43.46
CA PHE A 902 20.70 -0.64 43.63
C PHE A 902 20.59 -0.03 45.04
N GLY A 903 21.40 -0.50 46.01
CA GLY A 903 21.29 -0.07 47.40
C GLY A 903 20.03 -0.57 48.10
N SER A 904 19.50 -1.73 47.69
CA SER A 904 18.27 -2.31 48.25
C SER A 904 18.43 -2.69 49.72
N GLU A 905 17.40 -2.45 50.54
CA GLU A 905 17.38 -2.91 51.94
C GLU A 905 17.21 -4.45 52.00
N ILE A 906 18.14 -5.14 52.65
CA ILE A 906 18.17 -6.61 52.78
C ILE A 906 18.02 -6.98 54.26
N SER A 907 17.18 -7.97 54.59
CA SER A 907 17.14 -8.49 55.96
C SER A 907 18.45 -9.18 56.34
N LYS A 908 18.78 -9.21 57.64
CA LYS A 908 20.01 -9.85 58.14
C LYS A 908 20.06 -11.36 57.85
N GLU A 909 18.91 -12.01 57.78
CA GLU A 909 18.79 -13.43 57.44
C GLU A 909 19.09 -13.66 55.96
N ASP A 910 18.43 -12.90 55.06
CA ASP A 910 18.60 -13.03 53.62
C ASP A 910 20.02 -12.65 53.18
N LEU A 911 20.58 -11.57 53.77
CA LEU A 911 21.96 -11.14 53.52
C LEU A 911 22.96 -12.23 53.93
N THR A 912 22.76 -12.89 55.07
CA THR A 912 23.61 -13.98 55.54
C THR A 912 23.52 -15.18 54.59
N LEU A 913 22.31 -15.54 54.13
CA LEU A 913 22.09 -16.65 53.23
C LEU A 913 22.65 -16.40 51.82
N LEU A 914 22.49 -15.19 51.28
CA LEU A 914 23.05 -14.80 49.97
C LEU A 914 24.58 -14.65 50.02
N THR A 915 25.15 -14.19 51.14
CA THR A 915 26.61 -14.17 51.35
C THR A 915 27.16 -15.60 51.38
N GLU A 916 26.46 -16.54 52.01
CA GLU A 916 26.84 -17.96 52.00
C GLU A 916 26.71 -18.58 50.60
N GLU A 917 25.63 -18.27 49.84
CA GLU A 917 25.48 -18.66 48.43
C GLU A 917 26.67 -18.16 47.60
N GLN A 918 27.08 -16.90 47.76
CA GLN A 918 28.24 -16.36 47.06
C GLN A 918 29.56 -17.01 47.50
N ARG A 919 29.69 -17.40 48.78
CA ARG A 919 30.90 -18.03 49.34
C ARG A 919 31.11 -19.46 48.86
N ILE A 920 30.05 -20.25 48.70
CA ILE A 920 30.15 -21.64 48.23
C ILE A 920 30.25 -21.79 46.71
N LEU A 921 29.80 -20.78 45.94
CA LEU A 921 29.91 -20.76 44.48
C LEU A 921 31.35 -20.37 44.05
N THR A 922 32.34 -21.14 44.51
CA THR A 922 33.78 -20.86 44.34
C THR A 922 34.25 -20.95 42.89
N GLU A 923 35.50 -20.58 42.61
CA GLU A 923 36.07 -20.72 41.26
C GLU A 923 36.30 -22.18 40.88
N GLU A 924 36.62 -23.04 41.85
CA GLU A 924 36.75 -24.49 41.66
C GLU A 924 35.41 -25.11 41.24
N PHE A 925 34.29 -24.73 41.88
CA PHE A 925 32.95 -25.12 41.46
C PHE A 925 32.64 -24.66 40.02
N ARG A 926 32.96 -23.39 39.69
CA ARG A 926 32.74 -22.84 38.35
C ARG A 926 33.55 -23.61 37.31
N GLN A 927 34.82 -23.89 37.58
CA GLN A 927 35.69 -24.63 36.68
C GLN A 927 35.24 -26.09 36.53
N ALA A 928 34.84 -26.77 37.62
CA ALA A 928 34.28 -28.12 37.55
C ALA A 928 33.01 -28.16 36.67
N LYS A 929 32.12 -27.18 36.84
CA LYS A 929 30.90 -27.03 36.02
C LYS A 929 31.22 -26.68 34.56
N ILE A 930 32.23 -25.84 34.29
CA ILE A 930 32.67 -25.53 32.92
C ILE A 930 33.24 -26.78 32.25
N ASN A 931 34.15 -27.49 32.93
CA ASN A 931 34.78 -28.71 32.43
C ASN A 931 33.71 -29.75 32.06
N PHE A 932 32.78 -30.07 32.98
CA PHE A 932 31.73 -31.04 32.73
C PHE A 932 30.85 -30.66 31.53
N ASN A 933 30.47 -29.38 31.39
CA ASN A 933 29.69 -28.91 30.24
C ASN A 933 30.47 -28.99 28.90
N GLN A 934 31.80 -28.96 28.94
CA GLN A 934 32.66 -29.11 27.76
C GLN A 934 32.95 -30.57 27.40
N THR A 935 33.01 -31.48 28.37
CA THR A 935 33.37 -32.89 28.13
C THR A 935 32.16 -33.80 27.94
N ASP A 936 31.15 -33.72 28.82
CA ASP A 936 30.12 -34.75 28.95
C ASP A 936 28.68 -34.19 29.05
N GLY A 937 28.52 -32.91 29.39
CA GLY A 937 27.21 -32.26 29.53
C GLY A 937 26.38 -32.25 28.24
N GLN A 938 27.03 -32.19 27.07
CA GLN A 938 26.33 -32.35 25.78
C GLN A 938 25.78 -33.78 25.60
N ALA A 939 26.54 -34.80 26.02
CA ALA A 939 26.10 -36.20 25.96
C ALA A 939 24.96 -36.47 26.97
N LEU A 940 25.04 -35.91 28.18
CA LEU A 940 23.93 -35.91 29.15
C LEU A 940 22.67 -35.21 28.59
N GLY A 941 22.84 -34.07 27.91
CA GLY A 941 21.74 -33.38 27.23
C GLY A 941 21.08 -34.19 26.12
N GLY A 942 21.87 -34.92 25.32
CA GLY A 942 21.36 -35.87 24.33
C GLY A 942 20.63 -37.05 24.98
N PHE A 943 21.20 -37.62 26.04
CA PHE A 943 20.59 -38.70 26.82
C PHE A 943 19.25 -38.30 27.47
N TYR A 944 19.13 -37.05 27.95
CA TYR A 944 17.87 -36.48 28.41
C TYR A 944 16.80 -36.45 27.31
N GLN A 945 17.12 -35.93 26.12
CA GLN A 945 16.17 -35.86 25.01
C GLN A 945 15.73 -37.26 24.54
N ALA A 946 16.67 -38.22 24.48
CA ALA A 946 16.39 -39.59 24.06
C ALA A 946 15.54 -40.40 25.07
N ASN A 947 15.45 -39.97 26.32
CA ASN A 947 14.77 -40.69 27.40
C ASN A 947 13.70 -39.82 28.12
N ARG A 948 13.21 -38.76 27.45
CA ARG A 948 12.49 -37.63 28.06
C ARG A 948 11.32 -38.01 28.97
N GLU A 949 10.56 -39.05 28.64
CA GLU A 949 9.40 -39.48 29.44
C GLU A 949 9.82 -40.18 30.75
N LEU A 950 10.83 -41.05 30.71
CA LEU A 950 11.41 -41.64 31.92
C LEU A 950 12.12 -40.57 32.79
N TRP A 951 12.66 -39.52 32.17
CA TRP A 951 13.17 -38.35 32.89
C TRP A 951 12.05 -37.56 33.60
N LYS A 952 10.82 -37.49 33.06
CA LYS A 952 9.66 -36.93 33.76
C LYS A 952 9.28 -37.77 34.97
N GLU A 953 9.12 -39.09 34.80
CA GLU A 953 8.81 -40.03 35.89
C GLU A 953 9.84 -39.91 37.03
N ALA A 954 11.13 -39.98 36.68
CA ALA A 954 12.22 -39.82 37.64
C ALA A 954 12.18 -38.48 38.40
N SER A 955 11.85 -37.38 37.71
CA SER A 955 11.78 -36.03 38.29
C SER A 955 10.51 -35.79 39.13
N ALA A 956 9.47 -36.62 38.98
CA ALA A 956 8.27 -36.55 39.82
C ALA A 956 8.51 -37.18 41.21
N GLU A 957 9.46 -38.11 41.32
CA GLU A 957 9.83 -38.76 42.59
C GLU A 957 11.13 -38.21 43.22
N ASN A 958 11.97 -37.47 42.48
CA ASN A 958 13.32 -37.09 42.91
C ASN A 958 13.64 -35.61 42.61
N ASN A 959 13.94 -34.83 43.64
CA ASN A 959 14.26 -33.40 43.52
C ASN A 959 15.74 -33.11 43.14
N SER A 960 16.61 -34.13 43.10
CA SER A 960 18.05 -33.97 42.87
C SER A 960 18.51 -34.67 41.59
N MET A 961 19.43 -34.04 40.86
CA MET A 961 19.97 -34.60 39.61
C MET A 961 20.70 -35.94 39.81
N PRO A 962 21.50 -36.14 40.88
CA PRO A 962 22.01 -37.45 41.25
C PRO A 962 20.94 -38.52 41.46
N ASP A 963 19.79 -38.17 42.07
CA ASP A 963 18.76 -39.16 42.41
C ASP A 963 17.87 -39.49 41.21
N ILE A 964 17.57 -38.49 40.36
CA ILE A 964 16.98 -38.69 39.02
C ILE A 964 17.86 -39.66 38.19
N LEU A 965 19.19 -39.45 38.18
CA LEU A 965 20.12 -40.33 37.47
C LEU A 965 20.13 -41.78 38.04
N LYS A 966 20.10 -41.96 39.36
CA LYS A 966 19.98 -43.28 40.01
C LYS A 966 18.64 -43.97 39.69
N TYR A 967 17.54 -43.21 39.67
CA TYR A 967 16.22 -43.72 39.30
C TYR A 967 16.24 -44.24 37.85
N ILE A 968 16.75 -43.45 36.91
CA ILE A 968 16.87 -43.86 35.50
C ILE A 968 17.80 -45.07 35.35
N GLN A 969 18.90 -45.10 36.11
CA GLN A 969 19.84 -46.23 36.15
C GLN A 969 19.22 -47.55 36.65
N THR A 970 18.15 -47.48 37.44
CA THR A 970 17.45 -48.64 38.01
C THR A 970 16.17 -49.02 37.27
N HIS A 971 15.49 -48.07 36.63
CA HIS A 971 14.21 -48.29 35.96
C HIS A 971 14.32 -48.53 34.44
N LYS A 972 15.36 -48.02 33.77
CA LYS A 972 15.61 -48.34 32.35
C LYS A 972 16.26 -49.72 32.20
N LYS A 973 15.44 -50.71 31.84
CA LYS A 973 15.84 -52.13 31.65
C LYS A 973 17.07 -52.30 30.74
N ASP A 974 17.03 -51.67 29.56
CA ASP A 974 18.02 -51.88 28.49
C ASP A 974 18.88 -50.62 28.27
N LEU A 975 19.62 -50.21 29.31
CA LEU A 975 20.65 -49.17 29.19
C LEU A 975 21.85 -49.65 28.36
N THR A 976 22.24 -48.91 27.33
CA THR A 976 23.44 -49.22 26.55
C THR A 976 24.72 -48.98 27.35
N SER A 977 25.86 -49.50 26.88
CA SER A 977 27.18 -49.23 27.48
C SER A 977 27.54 -47.73 27.47
N GLU A 978 27.09 -47.00 26.46
CA GLU A 978 27.32 -45.56 26.30
C GLU A 978 26.45 -44.76 27.27
N GLU A 979 25.16 -45.10 27.38
CA GLU A 979 24.25 -44.48 28.36
C GLU A 979 24.71 -44.71 29.81
N LYS A 980 25.24 -45.92 30.11
CA LYS A 980 25.82 -46.24 31.43
C LYS A 980 27.02 -45.35 31.77
N GLU A 981 27.91 -45.09 30.80
CA GLU A 981 29.07 -44.22 31.02
C GLU A 981 28.68 -42.74 31.14
N ILE A 982 27.67 -42.29 30.37
CA ILE A 982 27.10 -40.93 30.52
C ILE A 982 26.51 -40.73 31.93
N ILE A 983 25.68 -41.67 32.42
CA ILE A 983 25.12 -41.64 33.77
C ILE A 983 26.23 -41.65 34.83
N LYS A 984 27.22 -42.55 34.70
CA LYS A 984 28.34 -42.67 35.62
C LYS A 984 29.12 -41.36 35.74
N LYS A 985 29.55 -40.77 34.63
CA LYS A 985 30.31 -39.51 34.63
C LYS A 985 29.50 -38.33 35.19
N ALA A 986 28.20 -38.27 34.91
CA ALA A 986 27.32 -37.26 35.49
C ALA A 986 27.21 -37.41 37.02
N LEU A 987 27.10 -38.65 37.53
CA LEU A 987 27.14 -38.93 38.97
C LEU A 987 28.50 -38.58 39.58
N GLU A 988 29.61 -38.93 38.92
CA GLU A 988 30.98 -38.58 39.35
C GLU A 988 31.18 -37.05 39.41
N HIS A 989 30.61 -36.29 38.48
CA HIS A 989 30.63 -34.82 38.53
C HIS A 989 29.80 -34.25 39.69
N TYR A 990 28.56 -34.70 39.88
CA TYR A 990 27.70 -34.16 40.94
C TYR A 990 28.17 -34.53 42.35
N GLN A 991 28.86 -35.67 42.50
CA GLN A 991 29.45 -36.12 43.77
C GLN A 991 30.86 -35.55 44.03
N SER A 992 31.38 -34.67 43.15
CA SER A 992 32.74 -34.15 43.32
C SER A 992 32.85 -33.20 44.52
N PRO A 993 34.02 -33.08 45.18
CA PRO A 993 34.21 -32.20 46.34
C PRO A 993 33.88 -30.73 46.07
N GLU A 994 33.96 -30.29 44.81
CA GLU A 994 33.68 -28.94 44.36
C GLU A 994 32.17 -28.69 44.13
N VAL A 995 31.38 -29.75 43.90
CA VAL A 995 29.97 -29.66 43.48
C VAL A 995 29.01 -30.07 44.60
N GLN A 996 29.31 -31.13 45.35
CA GLN A 996 28.42 -31.64 46.40
C GLN A 996 28.04 -30.57 47.45
N PRO A 997 28.95 -29.70 47.96
CA PRO A 997 28.58 -28.67 48.94
C PRO A 997 27.59 -27.63 48.41
N VAL A 998 27.58 -27.40 47.09
CA VAL A 998 26.64 -26.49 46.41
C VAL A 998 25.27 -27.14 46.27
N LEU A 999 25.22 -28.45 45.98
CA LEU A 999 23.96 -29.22 45.97
C LEU A 999 23.33 -29.25 47.36
N ASP A 1000 24.11 -29.59 48.39
CA ASP A 1000 23.65 -29.67 49.79
C ASP A 1000 23.06 -28.33 50.26
N PHE A 1001 23.69 -27.21 49.90
CA PHE A 1001 23.18 -25.88 50.21
C PHE A 1001 21.86 -25.57 49.50
N TYR A 1002 21.75 -25.84 48.19
CA TYR A 1002 20.51 -25.57 47.46
C TYR A 1002 19.36 -26.45 47.97
N GLN A 1003 19.60 -27.74 48.21
CA GLN A 1003 18.61 -28.65 48.78
C GLN A 1003 18.16 -28.23 50.19
N LYS A 1004 19.07 -27.74 51.03
CA LYS A 1004 18.75 -27.27 52.39
C LYS A 1004 17.94 -25.96 52.40
N ASN A 1005 18.18 -25.06 51.46
CA ASN A 1005 17.67 -23.68 51.52
C ASN A 1005 16.67 -23.35 50.39
N GLU A 1006 16.20 -24.34 49.63
CA GLU A 1006 15.40 -24.19 48.40
C GLU A 1006 14.24 -23.20 48.55
N SER A 1007 13.33 -23.43 49.51
CA SER A 1007 12.16 -22.57 49.76
C SER A 1007 12.56 -21.13 50.05
N LYS A 1008 13.45 -20.91 51.04
CA LYS A 1008 13.88 -19.57 51.46
C LYS A 1008 14.60 -18.82 50.33
N LEU A 1009 15.36 -19.53 49.50
CA LEU A 1009 15.97 -18.96 48.29
C LEU A 1009 14.93 -18.64 47.21
N ALA A 1010 13.85 -19.41 47.08
CA ALA A 1010 12.73 -19.11 46.18
C ALA A 1010 11.94 -17.88 46.66
N ASP A 1011 11.70 -17.75 47.97
CA ASP A 1011 11.07 -16.58 48.60
C ASP A 1011 11.87 -15.31 48.30
N ILE A 1012 13.18 -15.32 48.58
CA ILE A 1012 14.10 -14.21 48.28
C ILE A 1012 14.13 -13.89 46.77
N LYS A 1013 14.20 -14.91 45.90
CA LYS A 1013 14.18 -14.71 44.43
C LYS A 1013 12.86 -14.14 43.91
N THR A 1014 11.77 -14.31 44.65
CA THR A 1014 10.44 -13.75 44.35
C THR A 1014 10.32 -12.33 44.86
N GLN A 1015 10.77 -12.07 46.10
CA GLN A 1015 10.81 -10.73 46.71
C GLN A 1015 11.59 -9.72 45.86
N TYR A 1016 12.77 -10.12 45.37
CA TYR A 1016 13.65 -9.24 44.58
C TYR A 1016 13.63 -9.56 43.06
N ALA A 1017 12.48 -10.03 42.56
CA ALA A 1017 12.31 -10.40 41.15
C ALA A 1017 12.43 -9.18 40.21
N THR A 1018 11.98 -8.00 40.65
CA THR A 1018 11.99 -6.75 39.88
C THR A 1018 13.41 -6.27 39.65
N GLU A 1019 14.23 -6.16 40.71
CA GLU A 1019 15.63 -5.76 40.71
C GLU A 1019 16.43 -6.65 39.74
N LYS A 1020 16.26 -7.97 39.86
CA LYS A 1020 16.89 -8.95 38.96
C LYS A 1020 16.48 -8.75 37.50
N ARG A 1021 15.22 -8.39 37.22
CA ARG A 1021 14.72 -8.09 35.87
C ARG A 1021 15.28 -6.75 35.36
N ILE A 1022 15.36 -5.70 36.18
CA ILE A 1022 15.98 -4.42 35.81
C ILE A 1022 17.46 -4.60 35.51
N ARG A 1023 18.20 -5.36 36.32
CA ARG A 1023 19.61 -5.69 36.04
C ARG A 1023 19.78 -6.40 34.69
N TYR A 1024 18.84 -7.27 34.31
CA TYR A 1024 18.85 -7.92 33.00
C TYR A 1024 18.61 -6.92 31.85
N LEU A 1025 17.67 -5.98 31.99
CA LEU A 1025 17.44 -4.92 31.00
C LEU A 1025 18.63 -3.96 30.87
N LEU A 1026 19.23 -3.56 31.99
CA LEU A 1026 20.47 -2.77 32.02
C LEU A 1026 21.62 -3.51 31.30
N ASN A 1027 21.78 -4.81 31.54
CA ASN A 1027 22.81 -5.61 30.86
C ASN A 1027 22.53 -5.76 29.35
N GLN A 1028 21.27 -5.73 28.89
CA GLN A 1028 20.98 -5.60 27.46
C GLN A 1028 21.40 -4.23 26.92
N ALA A 1029 21.04 -3.12 27.59
CA ALA A 1029 21.42 -1.77 27.17
C ALA A 1029 22.95 -1.57 27.14
N ASP A 1030 23.68 -2.15 28.11
CA ASP A 1030 25.14 -2.18 28.12
C ASP A 1030 25.71 -3.07 26.99
N THR A 1031 25.04 -4.17 26.63
CA THR A 1031 25.44 -5.04 25.50
C THR A 1031 25.22 -4.37 24.15
N ARG A 1032 24.13 -3.61 23.98
CA ARG A 1032 23.87 -2.78 22.79
C ARG A 1032 24.93 -1.68 22.66
N ALA A 1033 25.21 -0.95 23.74
CA ALA A 1033 26.26 0.07 23.76
C ALA A 1033 27.65 -0.49 23.46
N LYS A 1034 28.01 -1.67 24.00
CA LYS A 1034 29.27 -2.36 23.65
C LYS A 1034 29.32 -2.84 22.20
N SER A 1035 28.17 -3.18 21.61
CA SER A 1035 28.10 -3.61 20.20
C SER A 1035 28.21 -2.45 19.22
N ALA A 1036 27.87 -1.24 19.63
CA ALA A 1036 28.12 -0.02 18.86
C ALA A 1036 29.61 0.26 18.62
N LEU A 1037 30.51 -0.28 19.46
CA LEU A 1037 31.97 -0.13 19.27
C LEU A 1037 32.49 -0.79 17.98
N ASP A 1038 31.71 -1.70 17.38
CA ASP A 1038 32.02 -2.28 16.06
C ASP A 1038 31.83 -1.25 14.91
N LEU A 1039 31.17 -0.12 15.19
CA LEU A 1039 30.86 0.97 14.25
C LEU A 1039 31.19 2.34 14.89
N PRO A 1040 32.47 2.70 15.02
CA PRO A 1040 32.91 3.85 15.83
C PRO A 1040 32.51 5.23 15.28
N HIS A 1041 31.85 5.29 14.13
CA HIS A 1041 31.26 6.53 13.60
C HIS A 1041 29.86 6.82 14.17
N LEU A 1042 29.19 5.84 14.80
CA LEU A 1042 27.82 5.97 15.30
C LEU A 1042 27.74 6.47 16.75
N ASN A 1043 27.01 7.57 16.95
CA ASN A 1043 26.63 8.01 18.29
C ASN A 1043 25.31 7.34 18.72
N MET A 1044 25.43 6.14 19.29
CA MET A 1044 24.29 5.34 19.74
C MET A 1044 23.66 5.80 21.08
N LYS A 1045 24.08 6.94 21.66
CA LYS A 1045 23.71 7.36 23.02
C LYS A 1045 22.20 7.55 23.19
N LEU A 1046 21.60 8.42 22.37
CA LEU A 1046 20.17 8.76 22.46
C LEU A 1046 19.26 7.57 22.09
N VAL A 1047 19.55 6.87 20.99
CA VAL A 1047 18.78 5.69 20.59
C VAL A 1047 18.88 4.53 21.60
N ASN A 1048 19.99 4.39 22.33
CA ASN A 1048 20.09 3.36 23.37
C ASN A 1048 19.28 3.71 24.62
N ASP A 1049 19.22 4.99 25.02
CA ASP A 1049 18.28 5.46 26.05
C ASP A 1049 16.83 5.20 25.64
N ILE A 1050 16.46 5.47 24.37
CA ILE A 1050 15.12 5.17 23.82
C ILE A 1050 14.85 3.66 23.87
N MET A 1051 15.74 2.83 23.30
CA MET A 1051 15.55 1.37 23.26
C MET A 1051 15.45 0.73 24.65
N PHE A 1052 16.17 1.27 25.64
CA PHE A 1052 16.10 0.86 27.05
C PHE A 1052 14.81 1.35 27.72
N SER A 1053 14.39 2.59 27.48
CA SER A 1053 13.10 3.14 27.93
C SER A 1053 11.93 2.26 27.47
N GLN A 1054 11.94 1.80 26.23
CA GLN A 1054 10.91 0.86 25.71
C GLN A 1054 10.85 -0.46 26.49
N ASP A 1055 12.01 -1.07 26.77
CA ASP A 1055 12.06 -2.34 27.50
C ASP A 1055 11.59 -2.17 28.96
N LEU A 1056 11.89 -1.02 29.54
CA LEU A 1056 11.55 -0.65 30.91
C LEU A 1056 10.06 -0.26 31.05
N LEU A 1057 9.55 0.56 30.14
CA LEU A 1057 8.17 1.05 30.18
C LEU A 1057 7.16 -0.02 29.80
N ASN A 1058 7.55 -1.06 29.06
CA ASN A 1058 6.73 -2.28 28.96
C ASN A 1058 6.58 -2.98 30.32
N LEU A 1059 7.63 -3.05 31.15
CA LEU A 1059 7.52 -3.62 32.50
C LEU A 1059 6.64 -2.73 33.42
N ILE A 1060 6.89 -1.42 33.42
CA ILE A 1060 6.19 -0.47 34.28
C ILE A 1060 4.72 -0.35 33.86
N VAL A 1061 4.45 0.12 32.64
CA VAL A 1061 3.11 0.55 32.20
C VAL A 1061 2.23 -0.64 31.78
N GLU A 1062 2.79 -1.61 31.06
CA GLU A 1062 2.01 -2.69 30.43
C GLU A 1062 1.90 -3.95 31.29
N GLU A 1063 2.91 -4.25 32.11
CA GLU A 1063 2.87 -5.33 33.10
C GLU A 1063 2.56 -4.82 34.52
N LEU A 1064 2.20 -3.54 34.68
CA LEU A 1064 1.83 -2.91 35.96
C LEU A 1064 2.81 -3.22 37.09
N THR A 1065 4.11 -3.17 36.78
CA THR A 1065 5.20 -3.49 37.72
C THR A 1065 6.06 -2.25 37.92
N PRO A 1066 5.63 -1.29 38.78
CA PRO A 1066 6.40 -0.10 39.07
C PRO A 1066 7.68 -0.45 39.86
N LEU A 1067 8.70 0.39 39.68
CA LEU A 1067 9.99 0.22 40.33
C LEU A 1067 9.95 0.72 41.79
N PRO A 1068 10.66 0.06 42.72
CA PRO A 1068 10.98 0.63 44.03
C PRO A 1068 11.75 1.96 43.88
N PRO A 1069 11.59 2.95 44.78
CA PRO A 1069 12.18 4.27 44.62
C PRO A 1069 13.70 4.28 44.40
N HIS A 1070 14.45 3.44 45.10
CA HIS A 1070 15.91 3.33 44.96
C HIS A 1070 16.32 2.76 43.58
N VAL A 1071 15.55 1.82 43.03
CA VAL A 1071 15.75 1.29 41.68
C VAL A 1071 15.39 2.35 40.62
N LEU A 1072 14.30 3.10 40.83
CA LEU A 1072 13.90 4.20 39.95
C LEU A 1072 14.97 5.30 39.90
N GLU A 1073 15.49 5.72 41.06
CA GLU A 1073 16.57 6.71 41.14
C GLU A 1073 17.82 6.24 40.41
N TYR A 1074 18.27 5.00 40.65
CA TYR A 1074 19.41 4.42 39.93
C TYR A 1074 19.18 4.42 38.40
N VAL A 1075 18.00 3.99 37.96
CA VAL A 1075 17.65 3.86 36.54
C VAL A 1075 17.56 5.22 35.86
N CYS A 1076 16.92 6.21 36.48
CA CYS A 1076 16.81 7.56 35.94
C CYS A 1076 18.16 8.30 35.93
N ASN A 1077 19.03 8.06 36.91
CA ASN A 1077 20.42 8.54 36.89
C ASN A 1077 21.31 7.84 35.84
N ARG A 1078 20.92 6.65 35.34
CA ARG A 1078 21.63 5.88 34.31
C ARG A 1078 21.19 6.23 32.89
N VAL A 1079 19.98 6.78 32.70
CA VAL A 1079 19.48 7.32 31.42
C VAL A 1079 20.13 8.68 31.16
N SER A 1080 20.65 8.89 29.95
CA SER A 1080 21.51 10.04 29.66
C SER A 1080 20.80 11.26 29.06
N ASN A 1081 19.52 11.13 28.69
CA ASN A 1081 18.63 12.22 28.34
C ASN A 1081 17.67 12.51 29.53
N PRO A 1082 17.71 13.72 30.13
CA PRO A 1082 16.95 14.01 31.35
C PRO A 1082 15.42 13.98 31.14
N ASN A 1083 14.93 14.22 29.93
CA ASN A 1083 13.49 14.23 29.66
C ASN A 1083 12.95 12.81 29.45
N ILE A 1084 13.78 11.89 28.94
CA ILE A 1084 13.46 10.45 28.94
C ILE A 1084 13.47 9.92 30.38
N ALA A 1085 14.43 10.34 31.22
CA ALA A 1085 14.47 9.98 32.63
C ALA A 1085 13.25 10.53 33.42
N ALA A 1086 12.84 11.77 33.15
CA ALA A 1086 11.61 12.36 33.72
C ALA A 1086 10.36 11.56 33.31
N TYR A 1087 10.21 11.24 32.02
CA TYR A 1087 9.07 10.46 31.53
C TYR A 1087 9.01 9.04 32.13
N ILE A 1088 10.16 8.41 32.39
CA ILE A 1088 10.21 7.13 33.11
C ILE A 1088 9.65 7.26 34.54
N SER A 1089 10.03 8.31 35.27
CA SER A 1089 9.48 8.61 36.60
C SER A 1089 7.98 8.94 36.56
N GLU A 1090 7.52 9.72 35.58
CA GLU A 1090 6.09 10.03 35.36
C GLU A 1090 5.27 8.76 35.09
N CYS A 1091 5.74 7.88 34.20
CA CYS A 1091 5.11 6.60 33.93
C CYS A 1091 5.10 5.68 35.16
N ASN A 1092 6.14 5.71 36.00
CA ASN A 1092 6.18 4.95 37.25
C ASN A 1092 5.13 5.44 38.24
N GLN A 1093 4.98 6.76 38.40
CA GLN A 1093 3.96 7.35 39.27
C GLN A 1093 2.54 7.07 38.76
N HIS A 1094 2.26 7.31 37.47
CA HIS A 1094 0.96 6.99 36.88
C HIS A 1094 0.60 5.50 37.00
N THR A 1095 1.59 4.61 37.01
CA THR A 1095 1.40 3.18 37.26
C THR A 1095 1.02 2.90 38.72
N LEU A 1096 1.70 3.52 39.68
CA LEU A 1096 1.34 3.46 41.10
C LEU A 1096 -0.08 3.99 41.35
N ASP A 1097 -0.42 5.15 40.78
CA ASP A 1097 -1.76 5.78 40.90
C ASP A 1097 -2.86 4.87 40.31
N LYS A 1098 -2.57 4.21 39.18
CA LYS A 1098 -3.46 3.24 38.55
C LYS A 1098 -3.64 1.98 39.41
N ILE A 1099 -2.59 1.48 40.04
CA ILE A 1099 -2.66 0.33 40.95
C ILE A 1099 -3.46 0.69 42.21
N GLU A 1100 -3.26 1.89 42.77
CA GLU A 1100 -4.04 2.37 43.92
C GLU A 1100 -5.52 2.47 43.57
N LYS A 1101 -5.86 3.06 42.42
CA LYS A 1101 -7.23 3.12 41.90
C LYS A 1101 -7.83 1.72 41.71
N ASN A 1102 -7.06 0.78 41.16
CA ASN A 1102 -7.50 -0.59 40.91
C ASN A 1102 -7.93 -1.33 42.18
N LYS A 1103 -7.38 -1.00 43.37
CA LYS A 1103 -7.85 -1.58 44.65
C LYS A 1103 -9.31 -1.29 44.98
N SER A 1104 -9.90 -0.26 44.38
CA SER A 1104 -11.32 0.10 44.56
C SER A 1104 -12.28 -0.58 43.56
N ASN A 1105 -11.75 -1.29 42.56
CA ASN A 1105 -12.56 -1.96 41.55
C ASN A 1105 -13.23 -3.22 42.13
N THR A 1106 -14.37 -3.59 41.54
CA THR A 1106 -15.17 -4.76 41.95
C THR A 1106 -15.74 -5.48 40.71
N GLY A 1107 -16.26 -6.70 40.91
CA GLY A 1107 -16.77 -7.54 39.83
C GLY A 1107 -15.71 -8.41 39.16
N PHE A 1108 -14.60 -8.69 39.85
CA PHE A 1108 -13.66 -9.76 39.52
C PHE A 1108 -13.54 -10.72 40.71
N ASN A 1109 -13.45 -12.02 40.42
CA ASN A 1109 -13.32 -13.08 41.41
C ASN A 1109 -12.08 -13.92 41.12
N VAL A 1110 -11.34 -14.35 42.15
CA VAL A 1110 -10.13 -15.18 41.99
C VAL A 1110 -10.38 -16.57 42.56
N HIS A 1111 -10.17 -17.58 41.72
CA HIS A 1111 -10.36 -18.99 42.06
C HIS A 1111 -9.01 -19.71 42.14
N ASN A 1112 -8.91 -20.65 43.07
CA ASN A 1112 -7.79 -21.58 43.10
C ASN A 1112 -8.00 -22.66 42.03
N ALA A 1113 -6.95 -23.00 41.29
CA ALA A 1113 -6.99 -24.13 40.37
C ALA A 1113 -7.25 -25.44 41.14
N PRO A 1114 -8.17 -26.32 40.68
CA PRO A 1114 -8.42 -27.60 41.34
C PRO A 1114 -7.17 -28.50 41.42
N LYS A 1115 -7.12 -29.36 42.45
CA LYS A 1115 -6.04 -30.33 42.69
C LYS A 1115 -6.37 -31.75 42.21
N SER A 1116 -7.42 -31.87 41.40
CA SER A 1116 -7.91 -33.11 40.79
C SER A 1116 -6.94 -33.64 39.73
N LYS A 1117 -7.27 -34.81 39.17
CA LYS A 1117 -6.55 -35.33 38.02
C LYS A 1117 -6.79 -34.44 36.82
N ALA A 1118 -5.83 -34.46 35.89
CA ALA A 1118 -5.81 -33.55 34.77
C ALA A 1118 -7.08 -33.67 33.89
N ASP A 1119 -7.60 -34.89 33.70
CA ASP A 1119 -8.82 -35.22 32.96
C ASP A 1119 -10.12 -34.69 33.60
N GLU A 1120 -10.11 -34.30 34.87
CA GLU A 1120 -11.25 -33.69 35.58
C GLU A 1120 -11.09 -32.17 35.75
N LEU A 1121 -9.88 -31.62 35.50
CA LEU A 1121 -9.48 -30.24 35.81
C LEU A 1121 -10.40 -29.17 35.23
N LEU A 1122 -10.64 -29.18 33.90
CA LEU A 1122 -11.49 -28.14 33.29
C LEU A 1122 -12.94 -28.27 33.74
N LYS A 1123 -13.44 -29.48 33.96
CA LYS A 1123 -14.81 -29.71 34.43
C LYS A 1123 -15.01 -29.10 35.82
N GLU A 1124 -14.12 -29.37 36.76
CA GLU A 1124 -14.19 -28.78 38.12
C GLU A 1124 -14.01 -27.26 38.12
N MET A 1125 -13.28 -26.68 37.17
CA MET A 1125 -13.20 -25.22 36.98
C MET A 1125 -14.51 -24.60 36.47
N LEU A 1126 -15.39 -25.37 35.82
CA LEU A 1126 -16.64 -24.88 35.21
C LEU A 1126 -17.90 -25.24 36.01
N GLU A 1127 -17.85 -26.26 36.87
CA GLU A 1127 -18.96 -26.67 37.75
C GLU A 1127 -19.58 -25.52 38.58
N PRO A 1128 -18.83 -24.53 39.12
CA PRO A 1128 -19.43 -23.38 39.82
C PRO A 1128 -20.34 -22.48 38.95
N PHE A 1129 -20.30 -22.64 37.62
CA PHE A 1129 -20.98 -21.79 36.65
C PHE A 1129 -22.00 -22.56 35.78
N ALA A 1130 -22.28 -23.82 36.12
CA ALA A 1130 -23.24 -24.67 35.42
C ALA A 1130 -24.63 -24.02 35.27
N GLY A 1131 -25.29 -24.27 34.14
CA GLY A 1131 -26.57 -23.63 33.77
C GLY A 1131 -26.43 -22.29 33.03
N LYS A 1132 -25.22 -21.74 32.91
CA LYS A 1132 -24.94 -20.49 32.17
C LYS A 1132 -24.10 -20.73 30.93
N VAL A 1133 -24.13 -19.79 29.98
CA VAL A 1133 -23.18 -19.77 28.85
C VAL A 1133 -21.84 -19.24 29.38
N MET A 1134 -20.74 -19.91 29.09
CA MET A 1134 -19.41 -19.55 29.61
C MET A 1134 -18.47 -19.23 28.46
N TYR A 1135 -17.76 -18.10 28.54
CA TYR A 1135 -16.73 -17.70 27.59
C TYR A 1135 -15.36 -17.75 28.27
N LEU A 1136 -14.54 -18.70 27.84
CA LEU A 1136 -13.21 -18.94 28.36
C LEU A 1136 -12.20 -18.11 27.55
N ASP A 1137 -11.30 -17.40 28.24
CA ASP A 1137 -10.30 -16.47 27.69
C ASP A 1137 -8.91 -16.90 28.19
N PHE A 1138 -8.16 -17.61 27.33
CA PHE A 1138 -6.82 -18.10 27.64
C PHE A 1138 -5.78 -17.01 27.30
N TRP A 1139 -5.14 -16.47 28.34
CA TRP A 1139 -4.39 -15.22 28.26
C TRP A 1139 -3.13 -15.20 29.13
N ALA A 1140 -2.34 -14.12 29.02
CA ALA A 1140 -1.24 -13.81 29.93
C ALA A 1140 -1.04 -12.31 30.08
N THR A 1141 -0.45 -11.85 31.19
CA THR A 1141 -0.25 -10.43 31.48
C THR A 1141 0.61 -9.71 30.44
N TRP A 1142 1.56 -10.42 29.81
CA TRP A 1142 2.42 -9.92 28.73
C TRP A 1142 1.74 -9.94 27.34
N CYS A 1143 0.57 -10.57 27.19
CA CYS A 1143 -0.09 -10.77 25.90
C CYS A 1143 -0.83 -9.49 25.42
N GLY A 1144 -0.13 -8.63 24.67
CA GLY A 1144 -0.70 -7.42 24.06
C GLY A 1144 -2.00 -7.67 23.26
N PRO A 1145 -2.10 -8.68 22.39
CA PRO A 1145 -3.34 -8.99 21.66
C PRO A 1145 -4.51 -9.41 22.58
N CYS A 1146 -4.23 -10.10 23.68
CA CYS A 1146 -5.23 -10.46 24.70
C CYS A 1146 -5.78 -9.19 25.37
N ARG A 1147 -4.90 -8.33 25.91
CA ARG A 1147 -5.28 -7.05 26.56
C ARG A 1147 -6.07 -6.14 25.62
N SER A 1148 -5.70 -6.11 24.33
CA SER A 1148 -6.42 -5.34 23.29
C SER A 1148 -7.84 -5.88 23.05
N ALA A 1149 -8.01 -7.20 22.93
CA ALA A 1149 -9.33 -7.82 22.81
C ALA A 1149 -10.21 -7.54 24.04
N MET A 1150 -9.66 -7.69 25.25
CA MET A 1150 -10.37 -7.38 26.50
C MET A 1150 -10.85 -5.93 26.56
N LYS A 1151 -10.02 -4.96 26.17
CA LYS A 1151 -10.40 -3.53 26.08
C LYS A 1151 -11.56 -3.32 25.10
N ASN A 1152 -11.51 -3.95 23.92
CA ASN A 1152 -12.53 -3.80 22.89
C ASN A 1152 -13.85 -4.52 23.24
N GLN A 1153 -13.79 -5.61 24.00
CA GLN A 1153 -14.96 -6.33 24.50
C GLN A 1153 -15.63 -5.67 25.72
N LYS A 1154 -14.93 -4.79 26.45
CA LYS A 1154 -15.41 -4.20 27.71
C LYS A 1154 -16.82 -3.58 27.62
N PRO A 1155 -17.18 -2.78 26.59
CA PRO A 1155 -18.53 -2.23 26.47
C PRO A 1155 -19.62 -3.29 26.29
N MET A 1156 -19.37 -4.32 25.48
CA MET A 1156 -20.29 -5.44 25.26
C MET A 1156 -20.46 -6.28 26.53
N LYS A 1157 -19.35 -6.59 27.23
CA LYS A 1157 -19.39 -7.31 28.52
C LYS A 1157 -20.18 -6.54 29.57
N GLU A 1158 -20.00 -5.22 29.65
CA GLU A 1158 -20.75 -4.36 30.58
C GLU A 1158 -22.22 -4.18 30.19
N GLN A 1159 -22.56 -4.19 28.89
CA GLN A 1159 -23.94 -4.24 28.41
C GLN A 1159 -24.64 -5.55 28.81
N LEU A 1160 -24.04 -6.71 28.52
CA LEU A 1160 -24.61 -8.03 28.82
C LEU A 1160 -24.87 -8.21 30.33
N LEU A 1161 -23.94 -7.76 31.17
CA LEU A 1161 -24.08 -7.77 32.63
C LEU A 1161 -25.18 -6.80 33.11
N LYS A 1162 -25.32 -5.63 32.49
CA LYS A 1162 -26.40 -4.67 32.79
C LYS A 1162 -27.78 -5.15 32.34
N GLU A 1163 -27.85 -5.93 31.28
CA GLU A 1163 -29.06 -6.59 30.77
C GLU A 1163 -29.44 -7.86 31.54
N GLY A 1164 -28.60 -8.32 32.48
CA GLY A 1164 -28.88 -9.50 33.30
C GLY A 1164 -28.83 -10.84 32.54
N LYS A 1165 -28.03 -10.90 31.47
CA LYS A 1165 -27.88 -12.10 30.63
C LYS A 1165 -27.05 -13.18 31.36
N ASP A 1166 -27.42 -14.45 31.22
CA ASP A 1166 -26.70 -15.59 31.82
C ASP A 1166 -25.43 -15.98 31.05
N VAL A 1167 -24.47 -15.05 31.02
CA VAL A 1167 -23.11 -15.24 30.46
C VAL A 1167 -22.06 -15.04 31.56
N VAL A 1168 -21.09 -15.95 31.64
CA VAL A 1168 -19.93 -15.86 32.53
C VAL A 1168 -18.66 -15.71 31.70
N PHE A 1169 -17.77 -14.81 32.10
CA PHE A 1169 -16.46 -14.61 31.47
C PHE A 1169 -15.37 -15.18 32.39
N ILE A 1170 -14.66 -16.20 31.92
CA ILE A 1170 -13.70 -16.98 32.70
C ILE A 1170 -12.31 -16.81 32.09
N TYR A 1171 -11.38 -16.21 32.82
CA TYR A 1171 -10.03 -15.90 32.36
C TYR A 1171 -9.02 -16.89 32.94
N ILE A 1172 -8.24 -17.53 32.07
CA ILE A 1172 -7.33 -18.62 32.43
C ILE A 1172 -5.91 -18.21 32.04
N THR A 1173 -4.97 -18.24 33.00
CA THR A 1173 -3.55 -17.93 32.77
C THR A 1173 -2.62 -18.90 33.49
N ASN A 1174 -1.32 -18.84 33.16
CA ASN A 1174 -0.28 -19.72 33.69
C ASN A 1174 0.82 -18.92 34.43
N PRO A 1175 1.87 -19.57 34.97
CA PRO A 1175 2.92 -18.87 35.72
C PRO A 1175 3.79 -17.92 34.90
N THR A 1176 3.70 -17.91 33.56
CA THR A 1176 4.37 -16.88 32.74
C THR A 1176 3.77 -15.50 32.93
N SER A 1177 2.56 -15.41 33.49
CA SER A 1177 2.05 -14.20 34.16
C SER A 1177 2.64 -14.11 35.58
N PRO A 1178 3.54 -13.14 35.86
CA PRO A 1178 4.06 -12.92 37.21
C PRO A 1178 2.92 -12.54 38.16
N GLU A 1179 2.95 -13.03 39.39
CA GLU A 1179 1.80 -12.96 40.29
C GLU A 1179 1.41 -11.52 40.65
N THR A 1180 2.39 -10.65 40.93
CA THR A 1180 2.18 -9.22 41.16
C THR A 1180 1.53 -8.53 39.96
N ALA A 1181 2.04 -8.79 38.75
CA ALA A 1181 1.50 -8.22 37.51
C ALA A 1181 0.07 -8.72 37.23
N TYR A 1182 -0.21 -9.98 37.52
CA TYR A 1182 -1.54 -10.59 37.41
C TYR A 1182 -2.52 -9.94 38.38
N ASN A 1183 -2.19 -9.91 39.69
CA ASN A 1183 -3.03 -9.32 40.74
C ASN A 1183 -3.32 -7.82 40.48
N ASN A 1184 -2.33 -7.06 40.00
CA ASN A 1184 -2.52 -5.65 39.64
C ASN A 1184 -3.44 -5.44 38.42
N MET A 1185 -3.51 -6.42 37.50
CA MET A 1185 -4.18 -6.30 36.21
C MET A 1185 -5.61 -6.85 36.21
N ILE A 1186 -5.87 -7.99 36.87
CA ILE A 1186 -7.22 -8.60 36.95
C ILE A 1186 -8.26 -7.67 37.58
N ALA A 1187 -7.82 -6.72 38.41
CA ALA A 1187 -8.70 -5.74 39.04
C ALA A 1187 -9.44 -4.82 38.04
N ASP A 1188 -8.99 -4.66 36.79
CA ASP A 1188 -9.75 -3.94 35.73
C ASP A 1188 -10.45 -4.87 34.72
N ILE A 1189 -10.36 -6.20 34.95
CA ILE A 1189 -10.90 -7.26 34.09
C ILE A 1189 -12.03 -7.98 34.83
N LYS A 1190 -13.28 -7.53 34.60
CA LYS A 1190 -14.47 -8.12 35.23
C LYS A 1190 -14.71 -9.56 34.78
N GLY A 1191 -15.01 -10.44 35.74
CA GLY A 1191 -15.29 -11.87 35.57
C GLY A 1191 -14.51 -12.79 36.53
N GLU A 1192 -14.41 -14.06 36.18
CA GLU A 1192 -13.88 -15.13 37.03
C GLU A 1192 -12.46 -15.49 36.59
N HIS A 1193 -11.49 -15.58 37.51
CA HIS A 1193 -10.07 -15.73 37.16
C HIS A 1193 -9.41 -16.97 37.76
N TYR A 1194 -8.70 -17.73 36.93
CA TYR A 1194 -7.87 -18.87 37.33
C TYR A 1194 -6.41 -18.65 36.92
N ARG A 1195 -5.49 -18.81 37.87
CA ARG A 1195 -4.05 -18.89 37.62
C ARG A 1195 -3.57 -20.31 37.89
N LEU A 1196 -3.27 -21.02 36.82
CA LEU A 1196 -2.88 -22.44 36.81
C LEU A 1196 -1.38 -22.61 37.10
N THR A 1197 -0.99 -23.83 37.49
CA THR A 1197 0.41 -24.27 37.41
C THR A 1197 0.84 -24.44 35.95
N GLN A 1198 2.15 -24.60 35.71
CA GLN A 1198 2.64 -24.82 34.34
C GLN A 1198 2.14 -26.17 33.78
N ASP A 1199 2.05 -27.22 34.60
CA ASP A 1199 1.61 -28.54 34.15
C ASP A 1199 0.10 -28.61 33.89
N GLN A 1200 -0.70 -27.93 34.72
CA GLN A 1200 -2.13 -27.71 34.47
C GLN A 1200 -2.36 -26.96 33.15
N TRP A 1201 -1.58 -25.91 32.89
CA TRP A 1201 -1.66 -25.18 31.62
C TRP A 1201 -1.24 -26.04 30.43
N ASN A 1202 -0.12 -26.75 30.53
CA ASN A 1202 0.39 -27.63 29.48
C ASN A 1202 -0.66 -28.69 29.13
N TYR A 1203 -1.27 -29.32 30.13
CA TYR A 1203 -2.31 -30.31 29.92
C TYR A 1203 -3.53 -29.74 29.17
N LEU A 1204 -4.07 -28.60 29.61
CA LEU A 1204 -5.21 -27.98 28.90
C LEU A 1204 -4.82 -27.57 27.47
N SER A 1205 -3.58 -27.13 27.26
CA SER A 1205 -3.07 -26.81 25.93
C SER A 1205 -2.97 -28.03 25.02
N ASP A 1206 -2.51 -29.17 25.55
CA ASP A 1206 -2.42 -30.43 24.81
C ASP A 1206 -3.81 -31.02 24.51
N GLN A 1207 -4.74 -31.03 25.47
CA GLN A 1207 -6.10 -31.56 25.25
C GLN A 1207 -6.91 -30.72 24.26
N TYR A 1208 -6.91 -29.39 24.42
CA TYR A 1208 -7.74 -28.47 23.62
C TYR A 1208 -6.99 -27.81 22.46
N GLN A 1209 -5.77 -28.29 22.17
CA GLN A 1209 -4.94 -27.85 21.03
C GLN A 1209 -4.66 -26.33 21.04
N ILE A 1210 -4.38 -25.77 22.22
CA ILE A 1210 -4.14 -24.34 22.46
C ILE A 1210 -2.71 -23.98 22.01
N ASN A 1211 -2.53 -23.87 20.69
CA ASN A 1211 -1.24 -23.61 20.05
C ASN A 1211 -0.70 -22.17 20.25
N GLY A 1212 -1.45 -21.29 20.93
CA GLY A 1212 -1.05 -19.91 21.20
C GLY A 1212 -2.14 -19.12 21.92
N ILE A 1213 -1.84 -17.86 22.30
CA ILE A 1213 -2.79 -16.95 22.95
C ILE A 1213 -2.89 -15.59 22.22
N PRO A 1214 -4.05 -14.91 22.25
CA PRO A 1214 -5.29 -15.31 22.92
C PRO A 1214 -5.98 -16.48 22.21
N HIS A 1215 -6.59 -17.35 23.00
CA HIS A 1215 -7.45 -18.45 22.54
C HIS A 1215 -8.75 -18.43 23.35
N TYR A 1216 -9.86 -18.80 22.72
CA TYR A 1216 -11.19 -18.62 23.28
C TYR A 1216 -12.06 -19.85 23.05
N MET A 1217 -12.88 -20.20 24.04
CA MET A 1217 -13.84 -21.29 23.94
C MET A 1217 -15.20 -20.83 24.48
N ILE A 1218 -16.29 -21.36 23.92
CA ILE A 1218 -17.64 -21.19 24.46
C ILE A 1218 -18.17 -22.55 24.93
N VAL A 1219 -18.68 -22.56 26.15
CA VAL A 1219 -19.36 -23.69 26.79
C VAL A 1219 -20.84 -23.33 26.98
N ASN A 1220 -21.74 -24.24 26.62
CA ASN A 1220 -23.19 -24.03 26.76
C ASN A 1220 -23.67 -24.25 28.21
N LYS A 1221 -24.95 -24.00 28.46
CA LYS A 1221 -25.60 -24.18 29.77
C LYS A 1221 -25.46 -25.59 30.35
N LYS A 1222 -25.29 -26.61 29.49
CA LYS A 1222 -25.17 -28.03 29.84
C LYS A 1222 -23.73 -28.44 30.21
N GLY A 1223 -22.77 -27.53 30.09
CA GLY A 1223 -21.34 -27.78 30.35
C GLY A 1223 -20.58 -28.35 29.14
N GLU A 1224 -21.17 -28.31 27.96
CA GLU A 1224 -20.59 -28.85 26.72
C GLU A 1224 -19.85 -27.75 25.95
N ILE A 1225 -18.64 -28.03 25.46
CA ILE A 1225 -17.89 -27.10 24.60
C ILE A 1225 -18.55 -27.08 23.22
N VAL A 1226 -19.24 -25.98 22.90
CA VAL A 1226 -19.93 -25.76 21.61
C VAL A 1226 -19.09 -24.99 20.60
N ASP A 1227 -18.07 -24.27 21.07
CA ASP A 1227 -17.07 -23.65 20.20
C ASP A 1227 -15.69 -23.72 20.86
N ALA A 1228 -14.74 -24.40 20.22
CA ALA A 1228 -13.36 -24.51 20.70
C ALA A 1228 -12.40 -23.48 20.06
N ASN A 1229 -12.89 -22.57 19.20
CA ASN A 1229 -12.10 -21.50 18.58
C ASN A 1229 -12.95 -20.22 18.45
N ALA A 1230 -13.49 -19.77 19.59
CA ALA A 1230 -14.56 -18.79 19.65
C ALA A 1230 -14.18 -17.39 19.13
N PRO A 1231 -15.13 -16.65 18.53
CA PRO A 1231 -14.86 -15.33 17.97
C PRO A 1231 -14.55 -14.30 19.06
N ARG A 1232 -13.53 -13.48 18.81
CA ARG A 1232 -13.13 -12.38 19.70
C ARG A 1232 -13.79 -11.03 19.38
N ASP A 1233 -14.37 -10.90 18.18
CA ASP A 1233 -15.07 -9.71 17.72
C ASP A 1233 -16.38 -9.51 18.52
N PRO A 1234 -16.61 -8.35 19.17
CA PRO A 1234 -17.79 -8.15 20.01
C PRO A 1234 -19.13 -8.34 19.27
N LYS A 1235 -19.23 -7.97 17.98
CA LYS A 1235 -20.49 -8.12 17.23
C LYS A 1235 -20.81 -9.59 16.94
N THR A 1236 -19.82 -10.34 16.46
CA THR A 1236 -19.94 -11.77 16.17
C THR A 1236 -20.16 -12.58 17.44
N LEU A 1237 -19.50 -12.19 18.53
CA LEU A 1237 -19.62 -12.84 19.83
C LEU A 1237 -20.98 -12.59 20.51
N LEU A 1238 -21.51 -11.36 20.42
CA LEU A 1238 -22.84 -11.03 20.93
C LEU A 1238 -23.92 -11.91 20.28
N ALA A 1239 -23.90 -12.06 18.96
CA ALA A 1239 -24.86 -12.91 18.24
C ALA A 1239 -24.81 -14.39 18.68
N LYS A 1240 -23.60 -14.95 18.91
CA LYS A 1240 -23.44 -16.31 19.46
C LYS A 1240 -23.96 -16.43 20.90
N PHE A 1241 -23.81 -15.40 21.73
CA PHE A 1241 -24.41 -15.42 23.06
C PHE A 1241 -25.93 -15.36 22.98
N GLU A 1242 -26.52 -14.52 22.13
CA GLU A 1242 -27.97 -14.44 21.97
C GLU A 1242 -28.58 -15.79 21.55
N GLU A 1243 -27.96 -16.48 20.60
CA GLU A 1243 -28.27 -17.86 20.19
C GLU A 1243 -28.26 -18.82 21.41
N LEU A 1244 -27.10 -18.99 22.06
CA LEU A 1244 -26.90 -19.95 23.16
C LEU A 1244 -27.65 -19.60 24.46
N ILE A 1245 -28.05 -18.34 24.65
CA ILE A 1245 -28.96 -17.93 25.75
C ILE A 1245 -30.40 -18.38 25.46
N THR A 1246 -30.81 -18.45 24.20
CA THR A 1246 -32.17 -18.86 23.80
C THR A 1246 -32.39 -20.38 23.68
N GLU A 1247 -31.32 -21.19 23.62
CA GLU A 1247 -31.43 -22.66 23.69
C GLU A 1247 -31.94 -23.15 25.06
N GLU A 1248 -32.78 -24.19 25.08
CA GLU A 1248 -33.23 -24.91 26.30
C GLU A 1248 -32.26 -26.04 26.70
#